data_AF-A0A7W1GFZ3-F1
#
_entry.id   AF-A0A7W1GFZ3-F1
#
_cell.length_a   1.000
_cell.length_b   1.000
_cell.length_c   1.000
_cell.angle_alpha   90.00
_cell.angle_beta   90.00
_cell.angle_gamma   90.00
#
_symmetry.space_group_name_H-M   'P 1'
#
loop_
_entity.id
_entity.type
_entity.pdbx_description
1 polymer ?
#
loop_
_entity_poly.entity_id
_entity_poly.type
_entity_poly.pdbx_seq_one_letter_code
_entity_poly.pdbx_strand_id
1 'polypeptide(L)'
;MCHITFIGGVVWALARRVTKRRAWQWLLSTVVVWAYTTAVGAEASVVRAAFMFTLVALAPVLHRQGGTLNALGGAALVLLAWRPRELFEPSFQLTFLSVLAIVTLAWPLLTRLREVGEWRPTHATPYPPECPRWWRVLGELLFWNERQWRREVARGAYSYRLFKAPLAARARVSGLQIIARYAFAAMLVSLCVQLGLLPLLVIYFHRISLASVFLNVFVGALITALSFCALLALSLTSFEGVAVAPLLWLTEKINWLMVHSVDPFADANWAQWRVPEYTGRAAVVYMLYFVPLVVLAVALARWHPVRSGSFAATEGEGSDANGTKIRRVKIDGAKIYSVAAALYLLLLAVVVTHPWSAGRPDGKLRVDFLDVGQGDAALVTMPDGTTLLVDGGGRPRFMERRRTAENAADSSDGNENGGGNDGANASVNAGDVEHSTEPFERDARGIGEAVVSEYLWWRGLDRVDYVLATHADADHIDGLNDVLRNFNVRAALVGRVPANDAEYERFVQTLRRRGVPVHVINRGDVLRFGAVVGEVLWPPEVMGNDPASSSSRNDDSVILRLRFGNRTLLLAGDIEKRAEGALLAAGEDLRGDVLKVAHHGSLTSSTQAFVNATHPALAVISVGRDSPYGHPHAEVVERWRAGGARVLTTGDYGTISIITDGDAIYVETYVRE
;
A
#
# COMPACT_ATOMS: atom_id res chain seq x y z
N MET A 1 13.48 9.95 -5.46
CA MET A 1 14.77 9.93 -4.74
C MET A 1 15.97 9.51 -5.61
N CYS A 2 15.98 8.33 -6.26
CA CYS A 2 17.15 7.87 -7.05
C CYS A 2 17.58 8.84 -8.17
N HIS A 3 16.66 9.57 -8.78
CA HIS A 3 16.98 10.50 -9.87
C HIS A 3 17.90 11.66 -9.41
N ILE A 4 17.75 12.16 -8.18
CA ILE A 4 18.57 13.27 -7.64
C ILE A 4 20.01 12.84 -7.43
N THR A 5 20.21 11.68 -6.80
CA THR A 5 21.54 11.11 -6.59
C THR A 5 22.21 10.76 -7.91
N PHE A 6 21.45 10.32 -8.91
CA PHE A 6 21.96 10.07 -10.25
C PHE A 6 22.38 11.37 -10.95
N ILE A 7 21.52 12.40 -10.97
CA ILE A 7 21.84 13.73 -11.51
C ILE A 7 23.09 14.28 -10.84
N GLY A 8 23.15 14.25 -9.50
CA GLY A 8 24.32 14.66 -8.74
C GLY A 8 25.58 13.86 -9.11
N GLY A 9 25.45 12.55 -9.34
CA GLY A 9 26.53 11.69 -9.81
C GLY A 9 27.04 12.04 -11.21
N VAL A 10 26.13 12.33 -12.16
CA VAL A 10 26.48 12.76 -13.53
C VAL A 10 27.18 14.12 -13.49
N VAL A 11 26.62 15.09 -12.77
CA VAL A 11 27.24 16.41 -12.60
C VAL A 11 28.61 16.28 -11.95
N TRP A 12 28.76 15.42 -10.95
CA TRP A 12 30.04 15.15 -10.32
C TRP A 12 31.04 14.51 -11.30
N ALA A 13 30.61 13.56 -12.12
CA ALA A 13 31.45 12.96 -13.16
C ALA A 13 31.91 13.97 -14.22
N LEU A 14 31.04 14.89 -14.63
CA LEU A 14 31.36 16.00 -15.52
C LEU A 14 32.33 16.98 -14.84
N ALA A 15 32.08 17.34 -13.58
CA ALA A 15 32.95 18.22 -12.80
C ALA A 15 34.38 17.65 -12.69
N ARG A 16 34.53 16.32 -12.57
CA ARG A 16 35.84 15.64 -12.56
C ARG A 16 36.59 15.75 -13.90
N ARG A 17 35.90 15.96 -15.02
CA ARG A 17 36.52 16.24 -16.32
C ARG A 17 36.98 17.69 -16.44
N VAL A 18 36.27 18.63 -15.80
CA VAL A 18 36.55 20.07 -15.87
C VAL A 18 37.62 20.51 -14.86
N THR A 19 37.59 19.99 -13.63
CA THR A 19 38.53 20.40 -12.57
C THR A 19 39.06 19.22 -11.77
N LYS A 20 40.34 19.27 -11.38
CA LYS A 20 40.99 18.27 -10.52
C LYS A 20 40.83 18.56 -9.02
N ARG A 21 40.40 19.79 -8.65
CA ARG A 21 40.24 20.19 -7.24
C ARG A 21 38.93 19.65 -6.67
N ARG A 22 39.02 18.77 -5.66
CA ARG A 22 37.87 18.10 -5.03
C ARG A 22 36.83 19.06 -4.46
N ALA A 23 37.27 20.18 -3.88
CA ALA A 23 36.36 21.20 -3.34
C ALA A 23 35.46 21.82 -4.42
N TRP A 24 36.01 22.12 -5.60
CA TRP A 24 35.22 22.65 -6.73
C TRP A 24 34.28 21.60 -7.33
N GLN A 25 34.72 20.33 -7.37
CA GLN A 25 33.84 19.24 -7.80
C GLN A 25 32.63 19.11 -6.88
N TRP A 26 32.83 19.22 -5.57
CA TRP A 26 31.76 19.18 -4.57
C TRP A 26 30.86 20.40 -4.63
N LEU A 27 31.44 21.60 -4.73
CA LEU A 27 30.69 22.85 -4.81
C LEU A 27 29.77 22.85 -6.04
N LEU A 28 30.32 22.53 -7.21
CA LEU A 28 29.57 22.52 -8.47
C LEU A 28 28.44 21.49 -8.45
N SER A 29 28.71 20.27 -7.98
CA SER A 29 27.67 19.24 -7.90
C SER A 29 26.59 19.59 -6.88
N THR A 30 26.97 20.16 -5.73
CA THR A 30 26.03 20.57 -4.68
C THR A 30 25.11 21.69 -5.17
N VAL A 31 25.67 22.73 -5.79
CA VAL A 31 24.89 23.86 -6.31
C VAL A 31 23.85 23.38 -7.34
N VAL A 32 24.24 22.54 -8.29
CA VAL A 32 23.32 22.03 -9.32
C VAL A 32 22.22 21.15 -8.71
N VAL A 33 22.57 20.27 -7.76
CA VAL A 33 21.60 19.40 -7.08
C VAL A 33 20.58 20.21 -6.29
N TRP A 34 21.01 21.25 -5.58
CA TRP A 34 20.09 22.11 -4.82
C TRP A 34 19.25 23.00 -5.73
N ALA A 35 19.80 23.53 -6.82
CA ALA A 35 19.03 24.27 -7.82
C ALA A 35 17.93 23.41 -8.46
N TYR A 36 18.26 22.16 -8.80
CA TYR A 36 17.28 21.19 -9.27
C TYR A 36 16.22 20.88 -8.20
N THR A 37 16.64 20.69 -6.96
CA THR A 37 15.75 20.42 -5.82
C THR A 37 14.71 21.53 -5.62
N THR A 38 15.14 22.79 -5.72
CA THR A 38 14.22 23.93 -5.65
C THR A 38 13.32 24.04 -6.87
N ALA A 39 13.82 23.71 -8.07
CA ALA A 39 13.03 23.76 -9.30
C ALA A 39 11.88 22.73 -9.32
N VAL A 40 12.06 21.58 -8.67
CA VAL A 40 11.05 20.50 -8.58
C VAL A 40 10.10 20.69 -7.36
N GLY A 41 10.11 21.86 -6.72
CA GLY A 41 9.17 22.19 -5.65
C GLY A 41 9.63 21.81 -4.23
N ALA A 42 10.90 21.42 -4.05
CA ALA A 42 11.53 21.18 -2.75
C ALA A 42 10.72 20.28 -1.79
N GLU A 43 10.08 19.24 -2.31
CA GLU A 43 9.41 18.24 -1.48
C GLU A 43 10.37 17.63 -0.46
N ALA A 44 9.86 17.27 0.72
CA ALA A 44 10.69 16.76 1.82
C ALA A 44 11.56 15.55 1.42
N SER A 45 11.04 14.70 0.52
CA SER A 45 11.76 13.55 -0.01
C SER A 45 12.96 13.97 -0.90
N VAL A 46 12.78 15.01 -1.71
CA VAL A 46 13.79 15.56 -2.62
C VAL A 46 14.90 16.26 -1.84
N VAL A 47 14.51 17.08 -0.85
CA VAL A 47 15.43 17.79 0.04
C VAL A 47 16.33 16.82 0.81
N ARG A 48 15.78 15.73 1.35
CA ARG A 48 16.59 14.71 2.06
C ARG A 48 17.60 14.04 1.14
N ALA A 49 17.20 13.67 -0.08
CA ALA A 49 18.11 13.05 -1.04
C ALA A 49 19.25 14.01 -1.46
N ALA A 50 18.94 15.29 -1.67
CA ALA A 50 19.93 16.34 -1.94
C ALA A 50 20.91 16.49 -0.77
N PHE A 51 20.39 16.52 0.47
CA PHE A 51 21.20 16.61 1.69
C PHE A 51 22.13 15.41 1.87
N MET A 52 21.61 14.19 1.71
CA MET A 52 22.42 12.96 1.76
C MET A 52 23.52 12.98 0.69
N PHE A 53 23.20 13.41 -0.54
CA PHE A 53 24.19 13.57 -1.60
C PHE A 53 25.28 14.58 -1.20
N THR A 54 24.91 15.75 -0.68
CA THR A 54 25.86 16.80 -0.25
C THR A 54 26.82 16.28 0.81
N LEU A 55 26.34 15.54 1.81
CA LEU A 55 27.17 14.95 2.86
C LEU A 55 28.12 13.89 2.33
N VAL A 56 27.63 12.97 1.49
CA VAL A 56 28.46 11.92 0.89
C VAL A 56 29.52 12.51 -0.04
N ALA A 57 29.15 13.51 -0.86
CA ALA A 57 30.06 14.19 -1.77
C ALA A 57 31.12 15.05 -1.05
N LEU A 58 30.88 15.42 0.22
CA LEU A 58 31.84 16.18 1.04
C LEU A 58 32.97 15.28 1.57
N ALA A 59 32.75 13.98 1.74
CA ALA A 59 33.75 13.07 2.31
C ALA A 59 35.10 13.06 1.56
N PRO A 60 35.16 13.04 0.21
CA PRO A 60 36.41 13.16 -0.54
C PRO A 60 37.16 14.49 -0.34
N VAL A 61 36.44 15.57 0.00
CA VAL A 61 37.01 16.91 0.26
C VAL A 61 37.69 16.94 1.62
N LEU A 62 37.10 16.30 2.63
CA LEU A 62 37.63 16.22 3.99
C LEU A 62 38.80 15.21 4.13
N HIS A 63 39.28 14.64 3.03
CA HIS A 63 40.33 13.60 3.01
C HIS A 63 40.07 12.39 3.91
N ARG A 64 38.83 12.21 4.38
CA ARG A 64 38.41 11.06 5.18
C ARG A 64 37.76 10.03 4.27
N GLN A 65 38.30 8.81 4.27
CA GLN A 65 37.58 7.63 3.80
C GLN A 65 36.51 7.28 4.86
N GLY A 66 35.50 8.13 5.02
CA GLY A 66 34.38 7.82 5.90
C GLY A 66 33.66 6.59 5.36
N GLY A 67 33.51 5.55 6.19
CA GLY A 67 32.67 4.41 5.83
C GLY A 67 31.25 4.88 5.51
N THR A 68 30.62 4.31 4.48
CA THR A 68 29.27 4.70 4.03
C THR A 68 28.24 4.66 5.15
N LEU A 69 28.38 3.73 6.11
CA LEU A 69 27.53 3.64 7.30
C LEU A 69 27.71 4.83 8.26
N ASN A 70 28.94 5.34 8.41
CA ASN A 70 29.19 6.52 9.24
C ASN A 70 28.61 7.78 8.59
N ALA A 71 28.68 7.88 7.26
CA ALA A 71 28.04 8.97 6.53
C ALA A 71 26.51 8.93 6.67
N LEU A 72 25.92 7.73 6.56
CA LEU A 72 24.49 7.51 6.80
C LEU A 72 24.10 7.88 8.24
N GLY A 73 24.83 7.40 9.24
CA GLY A 73 24.59 7.73 10.65
C GLY A 73 24.74 9.22 10.95
N GLY A 74 25.76 9.88 10.37
CA GLY A 74 25.93 11.33 10.48
C GLY A 74 24.77 12.11 9.86
N ALA A 75 24.27 11.69 8.70
CA ALA A 75 23.10 12.31 8.09
C ALA A 75 21.85 12.15 8.96
N ALA A 76 21.62 10.97 9.53
CA ALA A 76 20.51 10.72 10.47
C ALA A 76 20.62 11.63 11.69
N LEU A 77 21.80 11.73 12.30
CA LEU A 77 22.03 12.56 13.49
C LEU A 77 21.74 14.04 13.22
N VAL A 78 22.18 14.58 12.08
CA VAL A 78 21.93 15.99 11.74
C VAL A 78 20.44 16.26 11.49
N LEU A 79 19.77 15.37 10.74
CA LEU A 79 18.33 15.51 10.48
C LEU A 79 17.51 15.39 11.76
N LEU A 80 17.82 14.43 12.63
CA LEU A 80 17.12 14.23 13.90
C LEU A 80 17.44 15.31 14.94
N ALA A 81 18.63 15.92 14.89
CA ALA A 81 18.95 17.09 15.70
C ALA A 81 18.12 18.31 15.29
N TRP A 82 17.83 18.47 13.99
CA TRP A 82 16.98 19.54 13.47
C TRP A 82 15.49 19.29 13.74
N ARG A 83 14.99 18.09 13.43
CA ARG A 83 13.58 17.68 13.63
C ARG A 83 13.51 16.24 14.15
N PRO A 84 13.45 16.05 15.48
CA PRO A 84 13.36 14.72 16.09
C PRO A 84 12.13 13.91 15.66
N ARG A 85 11.03 14.60 15.30
CA ARG A 85 9.79 13.96 14.83
C ARG A 85 9.96 13.20 13.51
N GLU A 86 10.98 13.51 12.71
CA GLU A 86 11.23 12.80 11.45
C GLU A 86 11.50 11.30 11.66
N LEU A 87 11.94 10.87 12.85
CA LEU A 87 12.14 9.44 13.14
C LEU A 87 10.87 8.61 12.95
N PHE A 88 9.69 9.20 13.18
CA PHE A 88 8.39 8.53 13.10
C PHE A 88 7.71 8.73 11.74
N GLU A 89 8.32 9.52 10.85
CA GLU A 89 7.80 9.74 9.50
C GLU A 89 8.11 8.54 8.61
N PRO A 90 7.11 7.95 7.91
CA PRO A 90 7.34 6.82 7.00
C PRO A 90 8.42 7.16 5.97
N SER A 91 8.39 8.39 5.47
CA SER A 91 9.30 8.87 4.44
C SER A 91 10.77 9.00 4.89
N PHE A 92 11.05 9.11 6.20
CA PHE A 92 12.40 9.04 6.74
C PHE A 92 12.83 7.58 6.90
N GLN A 93 11.98 6.76 7.51
CA GLN A 93 12.24 5.35 7.79
C GLN A 93 12.52 4.55 6.52
N LEU A 94 11.68 4.72 5.50
CA LEU A 94 11.82 4.04 4.20
C LEU A 94 13.16 4.40 3.53
N THR A 95 13.56 5.67 3.54
CA THR A 95 14.80 6.12 2.90
C THR A 95 16.04 5.57 3.59
N PHE A 96 16.14 5.73 4.92
CA PHE A 96 17.30 5.29 5.67
C PHE A 96 17.44 3.77 5.67
N LEU A 97 16.32 3.04 5.81
CA LEU A 97 16.33 1.59 5.78
C LEU A 97 16.65 1.04 4.38
N SER A 98 16.20 1.71 3.31
CA SER A 98 16.60 1.37 1.93
C SER A 98 18.11 1.48 1.75
N VAL A 99 18.71 2.61 2.15
CA VAL A 99 20.17 2.81 2.01
C VAL A 99 20.93 1.83 2.90
N LEU A 100 20.44 1.57 4.12
CA LEU A 100 21.03 0.58 5.01
C LEU A 100 21.02 -0.82 4.36
N ALA A 101 19.88 -1.27 3.84
CA ALA A 101 19.75 -2.55 3.15
C ALA A 101 20.68 -2.66 1.92
N ILE A 102 20.84 -1.59 1.15
CA ILE A 102 21.78 -1.54 0.03
C ILE A 102 23.22 -1.74 0.53
N VAL A 103 23.62 -1.03 1.58
CA VAL A 103 25.00 -1.02 2.08
C VAL A 103 25.35 -2.31 2.83
N THR A 104 24.41 -2.89 3.59
CA THR A 104 24.67 -4.05 4.45
C THR A 104 24.33 -5.39 3.81
N LEU A 105 23.47 -5.42 2.78
CA LEU A 105 23.06 -6.66 2.09
C LEU A 105 23.50 -6.66 0.63
N ALA A 106 23.00 -5.71 -0.17
CA ALA A 106 23.19 -5.75 -1.62
C ALA A 106 24.66 -5.57 -2.03
N TRP A 107 25.34 -4.57 -1.46
CA TRP A 107 26.72 -4.26 -1.79
C TRP A 107 27.68 -5.42 -1.44
N PRO A 108 27.66 -5.99 -0.22
CA PRO A 108 28.45 -7.17 0.10
C PRO A 108 28.15 -8.35 -0.84
N LEU A 109 26.88 -8.69 -1.11
CA LEU A 109 26.55 -9.79 -2.02
C LEU A 109 27.11 -9.59 -3.42
N LEU A 110 27.00 -8.38 -3.99
CA LEU A 110 27.55 -8.07 -5.31
C LEU A 110 29.07 -8.14 -5.34
N THR A 111 29.74 -7.62 -4.30
CA THR A 111 31.20 -7.72 -4.21
C THR A 111 31.68 -9.15 -4.08
N ARG A 112 31.02 -9.99 -3.28
CA ARG A 112 31.34 -11.42 -3.14
C ARG A 112 31.10 -12.19 -4.43
N LEU A 113 29.99 -11.93 -5.11
CA LEU A 113 29.68 -12.57 -6.39
C LEU A 113 30.74 -12.23 -7.45
N ARG A 114 31.17 -10.96 -7.48
CA ARG A 114 32.24 -10.51 -8.35
C ARG A 114 33.58 -11.17 -8.03
N GLU A 115 33.96 -11.21 -6.75
CA GLU A 115 35.19 -11.89 -6.30
C GLU A 115 35.21 -13.36 -6.72
N VAL A 116 34.08 -14.07 -6.59
CA VAL A 116 33.91 -15.46 -7.02
C VAL A 116 34.00 -15.61 -8.54
N GLY A 117 33.34 -14.72 -9.29
CA GLY A 117 33.31 -14.77 -10.74
C GLY A 117 34.64 -14.45 -11.41
N GLU A 118 35.36 -13.47 -10.87
CA GLU A 118 36.71 -13.06 -11.32
C GLU A 118 37.81 -13.96 -10.74
N TRP A 119 37.47 -14.92 -9.86
CA TRP A 119 38.45 -15.73 -9.16
C TRP A 119 39.36 -16.50 -10.13
N ARG A 120 40.66 -16.42 -9.83
CA ARG A 120 41.74 -17.19 -10.44
C ARG A 120 42.74 -17.60 -9.35
N PRO A 121 43.46 -18.72 -9.51
CA PRO A 121 44.50 -19.13 -8.58
C PRO A 121 45.57 -18.04 -8.45
N THR A 122 45.79 -17.55 -7.23
CA THR A 122 46.90 -16.63 -6.89
C THR A 122 47.56 -17.09 -5.60
N HIS A 123 48.73 -16.55 -5.27
CA HIS A 123 49.39 -16.84 -3.99
C HIS A 123 48.51 -16.53 -2.78
N ALA A 124 47.67 -15.49 -2.87
CA ALA A 124 46.75 -15.11 -1.79
C ALA A 124 45.48 -15.97 -1.74
N THR A 125 45.09 -16.58 -2.88
CA THR A 125 43.82 -17.30 -3.04
C THR A 125 44.05 -18.55 -3.90
N PRO A 126 44.82 -19.54 -3.40
CA PRO A 126 45.25 -20.68 -4.20
C PRO A 126 44.13 -21.68 -4.49
N TYR A 127 43.11 -21.73 -3.61
CA TYR A 127 42.00 -22.68 -3.68
C TYR A 127 40.74 -22.06 -4.30
N PRO A 128 39.90 -22.86 -4.97
CA PRO A 128 38.65 -22.41 -5.54
C PRO A 128 37.68 -21.89 -4.46
N PRO A 129 36.72 -21.01 -4.80
CA PRO A 129 35.87 -20.39 -3.82
C PRO A 129 34.96 -21.40 -3.08
N GLU A 130 34.89 -21.28 -1.75
CA GLU A 130 34.05 -22.06 -0.84
C GLU A 130 32.61 -21.53 -0.89
N CYS A 131 31.85 -21.88 -1.93
CA CYS A 131 30.46 -21.47 -2.08
C CYS A 131 29.62 -22.50 -2.84
N PRO A 132 28.27 -22.42 -2.74
CA PRO A 132 27.37 -23.30 -3.50
C PRO A 132 27.64 -23.22 -5.00
N ARG A 133 27.51 -24.36 -5.69
CA ARG A 133 27.79 -24.46 -7.14
C ARG A 133 27.03 -23.42 -7.97
N TRP A 134 25.76 -23.19 -7.66
CA TRP A 134 24.92 -22.23 -8.39
C TRP A 134 25.44 -20.79 -8.27
N TRP A 135 25.92 -20.38 -7.09
CA TRP A 135 26.51 -19.06 -6.85
C TRP A 135 27.80 -18.87 -7.64
N ARG A 136 28.66 -19.91 -7.66
CA ARG A 136 29.88 -19.92 -8.46
C ARG A 136 29.60 -19.81 -9.96
N VAL A 137 28.68 -20.62 -10.48
CA VAL A 137 28.29 -20.56 -11.91
C VAL A 137 27.74 -19.19 -12.27
N LEU A 138 26.88 -18.61 -11.43
CA LEU A 138 26.33 -17.28 -11.64
C LEU A 138 27.42 -16.20 -11.69
N GLY A 139 28.35 -16.22 -10.74
CA GLY A 139 29.48 -15.29 -10.72
C GLY A 139 30.34 -15.42 -11.97
N GLU A 140 30.65 -16.65 -12.39
CA GLU A 140 31.41 -16.91 -13.61
C GLU A 140 30.66 -16.40 -14.85
N LEU A 141 29.36 -16.63 -14.97
CA LEU A 141 28.56 -16.13 -16.10
C LEU A 141 28.59 -14.59 -16.19
N LEU A 142 28.47 -13.90 -15.05
CA LEU A 142 28.37 -12.45 -15.01
C LEU A 142 29.72 -11.71 -15.11
N PHE A 143 30.80 -12.31 -14.61
CA PHE A 143 32.08 -11.61 -14.44
C PHE A 143 33.29 -12.29 -15.09
N TRP A 144 33.20 -13.55 -15.54
CA TRP A 144 34.34 -14.24 -16.16
C TRP A 144 34.68 -13.64 -17.54
N ASN A 145 35.97 -13.52 -17.82
CA ASN A 145 36.49 -13.05 -19.10
C ASN A 145 37.56 -14.00 -19.64
N GLU A 146 37.11 -14.99 -20.43
CA GLU A 146 37.96 -16.02 -21.03
C GLU A 146 39.05 -15.45 -21.96
N ARG A 147 38.75 -14.36 -22.68
CA ARG A 147 39.72 -13.73 -23.60
C ARG A 147 40.87 -13.06 -22.86
N GLN A 148 40.56 -12.35 -21.77
CA GLN A 148 41.57 -11.73 -20.93
C GLN A 148 42.44 -12.80 -20.26
N TRP A 149 41.81 -13.85 -19.73
CA TRP A 149 42.50 -14.99 -19.15
C TRP A 149 43.50 -15.64 -20.12
N ARG A 150 43.06 -15.98 -21.33
CA ARG A 150 43.96 -16.59 -22.35
C ARG A 150 45.13 -15.68 -22.73
N ARG A 151 44.91 -14.35 -22.79
CA ARG A 151 45.99 -13.38 -23.05
C ARG A 151 47.00 -13.32 -21.90
N GLU A 152 46.54 -13.43 -20.66
CA GLU A 152 47.40 -13.43 -19.49
C GLU A 152 48.22 -14.73 -19.40
N VAL A 153 47.59 -15.89 -19.61
CA VAL A 153 48.28 -17.20 -19.63
C VAL A 153 49.33 -17.25 -20.75
N ALA A 154 49.01 -16.73 -21.94
CA ALA A 154 49.96 -16.67 -23.05
C ALA A 154 51.19 -15.79 -22.76
N ARG A 155 51.11 -14.89 -21.78
CA ARG A 155 52.23 -14.04 -21.33
C ARG A 155 52.92 -14.57 -20.07
N GLY A 156 52.37 -15.59 -19.42
CA GLY A 156 52.87 -16.14 -18.16
C GLY A 156 53.92 -17.23 -18.36
N ALA A 157 54.81 -17.40 -17.37
CA ALA A 157 55.79 -18.49 -17.35
C ALA A 157 55.18 -19.87 -17.00
N TYR A 158 53.89 -19.92 -16.65
CA TYR A 158 53.20 -21.12 -16.19
C TYR A 158 51.97 -21.39 -17.05
N SER A 159 51.75 -22.67 -17.42
CA SER A 159 50.52 -23.11 -18.07
C SER A 159 49.72 -24.00 -17.11
N TYR A 160 48.44 -23.69 -16.94
CA TYR A 160 47.50 -24.53 -16.20
C TYR A 160 46.11 -24.44 -16.81
N ARG A 161 45.30 -25.49 -16.62
CA ARG A 161 43.91 -25.53 -17.09
C ARG A 161 42.99 -25.16 -15.94
N LEU A 162 42.25 -24.07 -16.10
CA LEU A 162 41.20 -23.64 -15.17
C LEU A 162 39.84 -24.07 -15.72
N PHE A 163 39.12 -24.90 -14.97
CA PHE A 163 37.78 -25.33 -15.35
C PHE A 163 36.74 -24.32 -14.86
N LYS A 164 36.06 -23.66 -15.81
CA LYS A 164 34.96 -22.71 -15.59
C LYS A 164 33.67 -23.24 -16.20
N ALA A 165 32.53 -22.69 -15.81
CA ALA A 165 31.23 -23.07 -16.38
C ALA A 165 31.27 -23.00 -17.93
N PRO A 166 30.79 -24.03 -18.65
CA PRO A 166 30.90 -24.09 -20.12
C PRO A 166 30.27 -22.89 -20.83
N LEU A 167 29.16 -22.39 -20.30
CA LEU A 167 28.48 -21.20 -20.78
C LEU A 167 29.28 -19.92 -20.54
N ALA A 168 29.98 -19.80 -19.41
CA ALA A 168 30.85 -18.66 -19.11
C ALA A 168 32.11 -18.63 -20.00
N ALA A 169 32.66 -19.80 -20.37
CA ALA A 169 33.78 -19.89 -21.31
C ALA A 169 33.36 -19.51 -22.76
N ARG A 170 32.09 -19.72 -23.11
CA ARG A 170 31.50 -19.31 -24.39
C ARG A 170 31.02 -17.86 -24.41
N ALA A 171 30.76 -17.28 -23.24
CA ALA A 171 30.43 -15.88 -23.09
C ALA A 171 31.63 -15.04 -23.56
N ARG A 172 31.62 -14.64 -24.84
CA ARG A 172 32.44 -13.53 -25.30
C ARG A 172 32.01 -12.33 -24.47
N VAL A 173 32.96 -11.54 -23.98
CA VAL A 173 32.69 -10.18 -23.46
C VAL A 173 31.91 -9.45 -24.54
N SER A 174 30.60 -9.45 -24.39
CA SER A 174 29.60 -9.02 -25.35
C SER A 174 28.68 -8.06 -24.61
N GLY A 175 28.01 -7.17 -25.36
CA GLY A 175 27.05 -6.24 -24.75
C GLY A 175 26.04 -6.95 -23.84
N LEU A 176 25.66 -8.19 -24.18
CA LEU A 176 24.74 -9.01 -23.40
C LEU A 176 25.23 -9.31 -21.98
N GLN A 177 26.53 -9.60 -21.77
CA GLN A 177 27.08 -9.85 -20.43
C GLN A 177 27.04 -8.59 -19.56
N ILE A 178 27.26 -7.41 -20.18
CA ILE A 178 27.19 -6.11 -19.50
C ILE A 178 25.73 -5.85 -19.06
N ILE A 179 24.78 -6.04 -19.97
CA ILE A 179 23.34 -5.87 -19.69
C ILE A 179 22.90 -6.84 -18.59
N ALA A 180 23.27 -8.12 -18.68
CA ALA A 180 22.93 -9.13 -17.68
C ALA A 180 23.49 -8.78 -16.29
N ARG A 181 24.72 -8.26 -16.22
CA ARG A 181 25.32 -7.79 -14.95
C ARG A 181 24.56 -6.63 -14.34
N TYR A 182 24.16 -5.63 -15.13
CA TYR A 182 23.39 -4.50 -14.61
C TYR A 182 21.98 -4.91 -14.20
N ALA A 183 21.29 -5.72 -15.01
CA ALA A 183 19.96 -6.23 -14.70
C ALA A 183 19.97 -7.06 -13.40
N PHE A 184 20.93 -7.98 -13.27
CA PHE A 184 21.08 -8.76 -12.04
C PHE A 184 21.39 -7.88 -10.82
N ALA A 185 22.31 -6.92 -10.96
CA ALA A 185 22.66 -6.02 -9.87
C ALA A 185 21.47 -5.17 -9.42
N ALA A 186 20.70 -4.62 -10.36
CA ALA A 186 19.50 -3.85 -10.07
C ALA A 186 18.43 -4.71 -9.40
N MET A 187 18.19 -5.93 -9.90
CA MET A 187 17.23 -6.87 -9.31
C MET A 187 17.63 -7.28 -7.88
N LEU A 188 18.92 -7.58 -7.65
CA LEU A 188 19.43 -7.94 -6.32
C LEU A 188 19.34 -6.77 -5.33
N VAL A 189 19.65 -5.55 -5.78
CA VAL A 189 19.48 -4.32 -4.99
C VAL A 189 18.01 -4.13 -4.62
N SER A 190 17.10 -4.21 -5.59
CA SER A 190 15.65 -4.09 -5.35
C SER A 190 15.15 -5.15 -4.36
N LEU A 191 15.58 -6.40 -4.51
CA LEU A 191 15.22 -7.48 -3.60
C LEU A 191 15.72 -7.21 -2.17
N CYS A 192 16.98 -6.80 -2.00
CA CYS A 192 17.52 -6.49 -0.67
C CYS A 192 16.78 -5.33 0.00
N VAL A 193 16.45 -4.29 -0.77
CA VAL A 193 15.66 -3.16 -0.28
C VAL A 193 14.27 -3.63 0.15
N GLN A 194 13.56 -4.41 -0.67
CA GLN A 194 12.24 -4.91 -0.30
C GLN A 194 12.26 -5.79 0.94
N LEU A 195 13.23 -6.69 1.05
CA LEU A 195 13.41 -7.52 2.24
C LEU A 195 13.66 -6.68 3.50
N GLY A 196 14.44 -5.59 3.38
CA GLY A 196 14.65 -4.64 4.47
C GLY A 196 13.40 -3.83 4.80
N LEU A 197 12.64 -3.40 3.79
CA LEU A 197 11.47 -2.53 3.97
C LEU A 197 10.17 -3.30 4.30
N LEU A 198 10.14 -4.62 4.13
CA LEU A 198 8.90 -5.40 4.17
C LEU A 198 8.00 -5.09 5.39
N PRO A 199 8.50 -5.04 6.65
CA PRO A 199 7.66 -4.66 7.78
C PRO A 199 7.03 -3.27 7.65
N LEU A 200 7.78 -2.27 7.16
CA LEU A 200 7.27 -0.91 6.95
C LEU A 200 6.25 -0.86 5.81
N LEU A 201 6.42 -1.68 4.78
CA LEU A 201 5.47 -1.77 3.67
C LEU A 201 4.12 -2.34 4.12
N VAL A 202 4.14 -3.31 5.04
CA VAL A 202 2.92 -3.87 5.64
C VAL A 202 2.25 -2.87 6.58
N ILE A 203 3.00 -2.20 7.46
CA ILE A 203 2.47 -1.23 8.43
C ILE A 203 1.84 -0.01 7.73
N TYR A 204 2.54 0.59 6.77
CA TYR A 204 2.10 1.88 6.20
C TYR A 204 1.27 1.77 4.93
N PHE A 205 1.34 0.65 4.22
CA PHE A 205 0.69 0.52 2.91
C PHE A 205 -0.15 -0.75 2.77
N HIS A 206 -0.13 -1.65 3.76
CA HIS A 206 -0.82 -2.95 3.74
C HIS A 206 -0.60 -3.73 2.43
N ARG A 207 0.59 -3.57 1.81
CA ARG A 207 0.89 -4.06 0.45
C ARG A 207 2.22 -4.79 0.43
N ILE A 208 2.22 -5.97 -0.16
CA ILE A 208 3.42 -6.71 -0.54
C ILE A 208 3.42 -6.82 -2.06
N SER A 209 4.47 -6.32 -2.72
CA SER A 209 4.59 -6.33 -4.18
C SER A 209 5.88 -6.99 -4.63
N LEU A 210 5.77 -8.21 -5.15
CA LEU A 210 6.89 -8.89 -5.82
C LEU A 210 7.20 -8.24 -7.18
N ALA A 211 6.17 -7.69 -7.84
CA ALA A 211 6.32 -6.94 -9.09
C ALA A 211 7.36 -5.82 -8.96
N SER A 212 7.39 -5.16 -7.79
CA SER A 212 8.31 -4.06 -7.55
C SER A 212 9.79 -4.44 -7.71
N VAL A 213 10.18 -5.72 -7.58
CA VAL A 213 11.59 -6.12 -7.80
C VAL A 213 11.98 -5.86 -9.25
N PHE A 214 11.08 -6.22 -10.16
CA PHE A 214 11.25 -6.12 -11.59
C PHE A 214 10.98 -4.69 -12.06
N LEU A 215 9.86 -4.11 -11.64
CA LEU A 215 9.45 -2.77 -12.03
C LEU A 215 10.48 -1.71 -11.64
N ASN A 216 11.11 -1.82 -10.47
CA ASN A 216 12.14 -0.86 -10.04
C ASN A 216 13.33 -0.78 -11.01
N VAL A 217 13.66 -1.86 -11.73
CA VAL A 217 14.74 -1.87 -12.73
C VAL A 217 14.33 -1.05 -13.96
N PHE A 218 13.13 -1.28 -14.47
CA PHE A 218 12.61 -0.61 -15.66
C PHE A 218 12.23 0.84 -15.37
N VAL A 219 11.40 1.06 -14.36
CA VAL A 219 10.91 2.38 -13.96
C VAL A 219 12.07 3.31 -13.57
N GLY A 220 13.06 2.81 -12.84
CA GLY A 220 14.25 3.61 -12.50
C GLY A 220 15.03 4.09 -13.73
N ALA A 221 15.21 3.22 -14.73
CA ALA A 221 15.88 3.55 -15.98
C ALA A 221 15.04 4.52 -16.83
N LEU A 222 13.73 4.27 -16.95
CA LEU A 222 12.81 5.11 -17.71
C LEU A 222 12.66 6.50 -17.09
N ILE A 223 12.49 6.61 -15.76
CA ILE A 223 12.46 7.91 -15.06
C ILE A 223 13.74 8.70 -15.29
N THR A 224 14.89 8.03 -15.31
CA THR A 224 16.18 8.68 -15.55
C THR A 224 16.28 9.21 -16.98
N ALA A 225 15.91 8.39 -17.96
CA ALA A 225 15.85 8.79 -19.36
C ALA A 225 14.86 9.94 -19.57
N LEU A 226 13.67 9.83 -18.97
CA LEU A 226 12.63 10.86 -18.99
C LEU A 226 13.13 12.18 -18.41
N SER A 227 13.76 12.14 -17.22
CA SER A 227 14.29 13.34 -16.56
C SER A 227 15.37 14.03 -17.39
N PHE A 228 16.23 13.25 -18.06
CA PHE A 228 17.27 13.82 -18.94
C PHE A 228 16.68 14.41 -20.22
N CYS A 229 15.76 13.70 -20.88
CA CYS A 229 15.05 14.19 -22.07
C CYS A 229 14.25 15.45 -21.76
N ALA A 230 13.53 15.48 -20.63
CA ALA A 230 12.76 16.62 -20.18
C ALA A 230 13.65 17.83 -19.86
N LEU A 231 14.76 17.64 -19.15
CA LEU A 231 15.70 18.72 -18.84
C LEU A 231 16.36 19.28 -20.10
N LEU A 232 16.72 18.41 -21.05
CA LEU A 232 17.28 18.81 -22.34
C LEU A 232 16.25 19.56 -23.19
N ALA A 233 15.01 19.08 -23.24
CA ALA A 233 13.90 19.75 -23.92
C ALA A 233 13.66 21.15 -23.35
N LEU A 234 13.61 21.28 -22.01
CA LEU A 234 13.43 22.57 -21.32
C LEU A 234 14.61 23.54 -21.56
N SER A 235 15.83 23.01 -21.69
CA SER A 235 17.00 23.83 -22.00
C SER A 235 17.00 24.31 -23.46
N LEU A 236 16.37 23.53 -24.35
CA LEU A 236 16.28 23.83 -25.77
C LEU A 236 15.02 24.63 -26.13
N THR A 237 14.00 24.71 -25.27
CA THR A 237 12.83 25.58 -25.50
C THR A 237 13.18 27.06 -25.61
N SER A 238 14.37 27.46 -25.14
CA SER A 238 14.91 28.82 -25.34
C SER A 238 15.50 29.04 -26.75
N PHE A 239 15.62 28.01 -27.57
CA PHE A 239 16.12 28.04 -28.94
C PHE A 239 15.01 27.54 -29.90
N GLU A 240 14.90 28.09 -31.11
CA GLU A 240 13.74 27.89 -32.02
C GLU A 240 13.28 26.42 -32.19
N GLY A 241 11.94 26.25 -32.18
CA GLY A 241 11.21 25.04 -31.77
C GLY A 241 11.31 23.77 -32.64
N VAL A 242 12.12 23.74 -33.71
CA VAL A 242 12.22 22.55 -34.58
C VAL A 242 13.07 21.45 -33.93
N ALA A 243 14.05 21.80 -33.09
CA ALA A 243 14.90 20.82 -32.40
C ALA A 243 14.21 20.15 -31.20
N VAL A 244 13.13 20.74 -30.68
CA VAL A 244 12.45 20.30 -29.45
C VAL A 244 11.40 19.22 -29.72
N ALA A 245 10.76 19.23 -30.89
CA ALA A 245 9.69 18.29 -31.22
C ALA A 245 10.09 16.80 -31.10
N PRO A 246 11.26 16.34 -31.59
CA PRO A 246 11.69 14.95 -31.40
C PRO A 246 11.93 14.57 -29.93
N LEU A 247 12.39 15.53 -29.12
CA LEU A 247 12.62 15.32 -27.68
C LEU A 247 11.31 15.22 -26.92
N LEU A 248 10.31 16.04 -27.26
CA LEU A 248 8.97 15.95 -26.69
C LEU A 248 8.31 14.61 -27.05
N TRP A 249 8.35 14.22 -28.33
CA TRP A 249 7.85 12.91 -28.76
C TRP A 249 8.51 11.75 -28.00
N LEU A 250 9.84 11.79 -27.85
CA LEU A 250 10.56 10.77 -27.09
C LEU A 250 10.17 10.77 -25.61
N THR A 251 10.03 11.95 -25.00
CA THR A 251 9.58 12.13 -23.61
C THR A 251 8.20 11.53 -23.40
N GLU A 252 7.26 11.81 -24.31
CA GLU A 252 5.91 11.25 -24.31
C GLU A 252 5.91 9.72 -24.43
N LYS A 253 6.72 9.16 -25.35
CA LYS A 253 6.83 7.70 -25.51
C LYS A 253 7.48 7.01 -24.31
N ILE A 254 8.49 7.62 -23.69
CA ILE A 254 9.08 7.12 -22.44
C ILE A 254 8.05 7.18 -21.32
N ASN A 255 7.28 8.26 -21.22
CA ASN A 255 6.21 8.40 -20.23
C ASN A 255 5.10 7.36 -20.43
N TRP A 256 4.63 7.17 -21.66
CA TRP A 256 3.64 6.15 -22.01
C TRP A 256 4.14 4.76 -21.61
N LEU A 257 5.38 4.41 -21.95
CA LEU A 257 5.98 3.13 -21.58
C LEU A 257 6.13 2.97 -20.07
N MET A 258 6.46 4.04 -19.35
CA MET A 258 6.57 4.03 -17.90
C MET A 258 5.22 3.70 -17.25
N VAL A 259 4.13 4.34 -17.70
CA VAL A 259 2.77 4.10 -17.18
C VAL A 259 2.34 2.65 -17.46
N HIS A 260 2.41 2.23 -18.73
CA HIS A 260 1.90 0.92 -19.15
C HIS A 260 2.83 -0.26 -18.81
N SER A 261 4.03 0.01 -18.27
CA SER A 261 4.93 -1.05 -17.79
C SER A 261 4.37 -1.79 -16.57
N VAL A 262 3.42 -1.18 -15.86
CA VAL A 262 2.82 -1.71 -14.64
C VAL A 262 1.59 -2.56 -14.93
N ASP A 263 0.85 -2.30 -16.01
CA ASP A 263 -0.41 -2.97 -16.36
C ASP A 263 -0.34 -4.50 -16.30
N PRO A 264 0.72 -5.18 -16.83
CA PRO A 264 0.81 -6.64 -16.77
C PRO A 264 0.86 -7.20 -15.34
N PHE A 265 1.22 -6.36 -14.36
CA PHE A 265 1.30 -6.72 -12.95
C PHE A 265 0.10 -6.21 -12.14
N ALA A 266 -0.67 -5.26 -12.67
CA ALA A 266 -1.81 -4.66 -11.97
C ALA A 266 -2.95 -5.67 -11.75
N ASP A 267 -3.25 -6.49 -12.77
CA ASP A 267 -4.32 -7.50 -12.71
C ASP A 267 -3.86 -8.86 -12.17
N ALA A 268 -2.54 -9.01 -11.95
CA ALA A 268 -1.95 -10.27 -11.53
C ALA A 268 -1.94 -10.37 -10.00
N ASN A 269 -2.92 -11.10 -9.43
CA ASN A 269 -3.05 -11.31 -7.97
C ASN A 269 -1.77 -11.85 -7.28
N TRP A 270 -0.87 -12.52 -8.01
CA TRP A 270 0.40 -13.01 -7.47
C TRP A 270 1.50 -11.93 -7.42
N ALA A 271 1.36 -10.87 -8.19
CA ALA A 271 2.38 -9.83 -8.36
C ALA A 271 2.30 -8.77 -7.26
N GLN A 272 1.09 -8.56 -6.74
CA GLN A 272 0.80 -7.70 -5.60
C GLN A 272 -0.38 -8.23 -4.81
N TRP A 273 -0.24 -8.31 -3.49
CA TRP A 273 -1.35 -8.66 -2.60
C TRP A 273 -1.38 -7.78 -1.36
N ARG A 274 -2.56 -7.75 -0.73
CA ARG A 274 -2.85 -6.99 0.49
C ARG A 274 -2.68 -7.87 1.71
N VAL A 275 -2.08 -7.32 2.76
CA VAL A 275 -1.89 -8.02 4.04
C VAL A 275 -2.23 -7.07 5.16
N PRO A 276 -3.03 -7.50 6.17
CA PRO A 276 -3.30 -6.70 7.35
C PRO A 276 -2.02 -6.43 8.15
N GLU A 277 -2.08 -5.47 9.07
CA GLU A 277 -0.97 -5.24 9.99
C GLU A 277 -1.14 -5.96 11.34
N TYR A 278 -0.02 -6.41 11.91
CA TYR A 278 0.01 -6.83 13.31
C TYR A 278 -0.01 -5.63 14.25
N THR A 279 -1.10 -5.46 15.00
CA THR A 279 -1.23 -4.43 16.03
C THR A 279 -1.01 -4.95 17.45
N GLY A 280 -0.92 -4.04 18.43
CA GLY A 280 -0.79 -4.39 19.85
C GLY A 280 0.44 -5.24 20.18
N ARG A 281 0.25 -6.35 20.91
CA ARG A 281 1.34 -7.28 21.27
C ARG A 281 1.91 -8.02 20.07
N ALA A 282 1.13 -8.21 19.01
CA ALA A 282 1.58 -8.91 17.82
C ALA A 282 2.58 -8.08 16.99
N ALA A 283 2.57 -6.75 17.12
CA ALA A 283 3.50 -5.85 16.45
C ALA A 283 4.98 -6.17 16.76
N VAL A 284 5.27 -6.89 17.85
CA VAL A 284 6.62 -7.38 18.20
C VAL A 284 7.21 -8.26 17.10
N VAL A 285 6.40 -8.93 16.28
CA VAL A 285 6.85 -9.71 15.11
C VAL A 285 7.73 -8.86 14.18
N TYR A 286 7.36 -7.59 13.95
CA TYR A 286 8.13 -6.69 13.09
C TYR A 286 9.50 -6.33 13.68
N MET A 287 9.61 -6.18 15.00
CA MET A 287 10.92 -5.99 15.64
C MET A 287 11.75 -7.26 15.59
N LEU A 288 11.14 -8.41 15.86
CA LEU A 288 11.83 -9.71 15.80
C LEU A 288 12.33 -10.02 14.40
N TYR A 289 11.64 -9.58 13.34
CA TYR A 289 12.04 -9.74 11.96
C TYR A 289 13.44 -9.15 11.66
N PHE A 290 13.76 -8.00 12.25
CA PHE A 290 15.05 -7.34 12.02
C PHE A 290 16.22 -8.01 12.73
N VAL A 291 15.99 -8.71 13.84
CA VAL A 291 17.06 -9.34 14.64
C VAL A 291 17.88 -10.34 13.82
N PRO A 292 17.30 -11.40 13.21
CA PRO A 292 18.08 -12.32 12.39
C PRO A 292 18.58 -11.65 11.10
N LEU A 293 17.88 -10.66 10.54
CA LEU A 293 18.34 -9.93 9.36
C LEU A 293 19.65 -9.18 9.64
N VAL A 294 19.78 -8.54 10.81
CA VAL A 294 21.02 -7.89 11.25
C VAL A 294 22.14 -8.92 11.46
N VAL A 295 21.83 -10.06 12.09
CA VAL A 295 22.82 -11.14 12.27
C VAL A 295 23.31 -11.66 10.91
N LEU A 296 22.42 -11.84 9.93
CA LEU A 296 22.76 -12.25 8.57
C LEU A 296 23.57 -11.18 7.84
N ALA A 297 23.27 -9.89 8.03
CA ALA A 297 24.06 -8.80 7.47
C ALA A 297 25.50 -8.80 8.03
N VAL A 298 25.67 -9.04 9.33
CA VAL A 298 26.99 -9.20 9.95
C VAL A 298 27.70 -10.45 9.45
N ALA A 299 26.98 -11.57 9.30
CA ALA A 299 27.50 -12.81 8.74
C ALA A 299 28.05 -12.59 7.33
N LEU A 300 27.26 -11.92 6.49
CA LEU A 300 27.59 -11.60 5.10
C LEU A 300 28.79 -10.65 5.00
N ALA A 301 28.87 -9.65 5.87
CA ALA A 301 30.03 -8.75 5.94
C ALA A 301 31.33 -9.50 6.27
N ARG A 302 31.24 -10.56 7.09
CA ARG A 302 32.38 -11.40 7.49
C ARG A 302 32.67 -12.55 6.53
N TRP A 303 31.70 -12.97 5.72
CA TRP A 303 31.84 -14.09 4.80
C TRP A 303 32.74 -13.73 3.62
N HIS A 304 33.86 -14.45 3.45
CA HIS A 304 34.80 -14.28 2.33
C HIS A 304 34.92 -15.60 1.55
N PRO A 305 34.20 -15.78 0.43
CA PRO A 305 34.15 -17.07 -0.28
C PRO A 305 35.47 -17.49 -0.91
N VAL A 306 36.42 -16.56 -1.10
CA VAL A 306 37.67 -16.80 -1.82
C VAL A 306 38.87 -17.04 -0.88
N ARG A 307 38.75 -16.70 0.41
CA ARG A 307 39.82 -16.90 1.40
C ARG A 307 39.48 -18.12 2.26
N SER A 308 40.43 -19.04 2.39
CA SER A 308 40.30 -20.21 3.27
C SER A 308 40.09 -19.75 4.73
N GLY A 309 39.18 -20.42 5.46
CA GLY A 309 38.83 -20.05 6.84
C GLY A 309 37.71 -19.01 6.94
N SER A 310 36.81 -18.97 5.95
CA SER A 310 35.72 -17.98 5.78
C SER A 310 34.75 -17.82 6.98
N PHE A 311 34.81 -18.74 7.95
CA PHE A 311 34.13 -18.68 9.26
C PHE A 311 35.03 -19.06 10.45
N ALA A 312 36.34 -19.26 10.21
CA ALA A 312 37.27 -19.63 11.26
C ALA A 312 37.30 -18.51 12.31
N ALA A 313 37.03 -18.91 13.55
CA ALA A 313 36.96 -18.05 14.70
C ALA A 313 38.16 -17.10 14.76
N THR A 314 37.92 -15.92 15.33
CA THR A 314 38.95 -14.99 15.76
C THR A 314 39.94 -15.74 16.67
N GLU A 315 41.00 -16.29 16.11
CA GLU A 315 42.17 -16.74 16.85
C GLU A 315 42.91 -15.49 17.31
N GLY A 316 42.36 -14.88 18.35
CA GLY A 316 43.09 -14.02 19.25
C GLY A 316 43.28 -14.79 20.54
N GLU A 317 44.38 -15.54 20.64
CA GLU A 317 44.97 -15.86 21.94
C GLU A 317 45.43 -14.53 22.57
N GLY A 318 44.49 -13.83 23.21
CA GLY A 318 44.81 -12.75 24.13
C GLY A 318 45.08 -13.38 25.48
N SER A 319 46.35 -13.52 25.83
CA SER A 319 46.76 -13.72 27.22
C SER A 319 46.61 -12.38 27.95
N ASP A 320 45.74 -12.30 28.95
CA ASP A 320 45.83 -11.23 29.93
C ASP A 320 47.20 -11.31 30.64
N ALA A 321 47.72 -10.17 31.09
CA ALA A 321 49.04 -10.04 31.74
C ALA A 321 49.26 -10.95 32.98
N ASN A 322 48.23 -11.66 33.44
CA ASN A 322 48.25 -12.58 34.58
C ASN A 322 48.08 -14.07 34.22
N GLY A 323 48.10 -14.47 32.94
CA GLY A 323 48.15 -15.90 32.56
C GLY A 323 46.86 -16.69 32.81
N THR A 324 45.75 -16.05 33.16
CA THR A 324 44.44 -16.70 33.27
C THR A 324 43.87 -17.03 31.89
N LYS A 325 43.78 -18.33 31.57
CA LYS A 325 43.06 -18.83 30.39
C LYS A 325 41.58 -18.51 30.50
N ILE A 326 41.14 -17.38 29.95
CA ILE A 326 39.71 -17.08 29.80
C ILE A 326 39.12 -18.10 28.82
N ARG A 327 38.30 -19.01 29.34
CA ARG A 327 37.57 -20.01 28.55
C ARG A 327 36.49 -19.29 27.72
N ARG A 328 36.88 -18.64 26.62
CA ARG A 328 35.91 -18.09 25.64
C ARG A 328 35.10 -19.27 25.10
N VAL A 329 33.80 -19.23 25.30
CA VAL A 329 32.86 -20.18 24.70
C VAL A 329 33.11 -20.15 23.18
N LYS A 330 33.56 -21.28 22.61
CA LYS A 330 33.68 -21.46 21.15
C LYS A 330 32.27 -21.49 20.57
N ILE A 331 31.71 -20.34 20.26
CA ILE A 331 30.46 -20.29 19.50
C ILE A 331 30.83 -20.46 18.03
N ASP A 332 30.39 -21.57 17.47
CA ASP A 332 30.57 -21.89 16.06
C ASP A 332 29.73 -20.92 15.21
N GLY A 333 30.39 -19.95 14.58
CA GLY A 333 29.73 -18.88 13.82
C GLY A 333 28.80 -19.42 12.74
N ALA A 334 29.15 -20.55 12.12
CA ALA A 334 28.33 -21.19 11.10
C ALA A 334 26.96 -21.63 11.64
N LYS A 335 26.90 -22.12 12.89
CA LYS A 335 25.64 -22.50 13.54
C LYS A 335 24.77 -21.30 13.89
N ILE A 336 25.36 -20.19 14.34
CA ILE A 336 24.60 -18.96 14.59
C ILE A 336 23.94 -18.48 13.30
N TYR A 337 24.69 -18.45 12.20
CA TYR A 337 24.20 -17.93 10.93
C TYR A 337 23.14 -18.84 10.30
N SER A 338 23.25 -20.16 10.42
CA SER A 338 22.21 -21.07 9.93
C SER A 338 20.91 -20.95 10.75
N VAL A 339 21.01 -20.81 12.07
CA VAL A 339 19.84 -20.54 12.94
C VAL A 339 19.22 -19.19 12.60
N ALA A 340 20.03 -18.14 12.39
CA ALA A 340 19.52 -16.83 11.97
C ALA A 340 18.82 -16.90 10.60
N ALA A 341 19.36 -17.65 9.64
CA ALA A 341 18.72 -17.85 8.34
C ALA A 341 17.37 -18.56 8.46
N ALA A 342 17.29 -19.64 9.24
CA ALA A 342 16.04 -20.35 9.49
C ALA A 342 15.01 -19.47 10.20
N LEU A 343 15.42 -18.73 11.22
CA LEU A 343 14.55 -17.80 11.94
C LEU A 343 14.06 -16.66 11.04
N TYR A 344 14.92 -16.12 10.18
CA TYR A 344 14.53 -15.10 9.22
C TYR A 344 13.50 -15.62 8.23
N LEU A 345 13.69 -16.82 7.67
CA LEU A 345 12.72 -17.42 6.75
C LEU A 345 11.38 -17.70 7.45
N LEU A 346 11.40 -18.14 8.71
CA LEU A 346 10.19 -18.33 9.51
C LEU A 346 9.45 -17.00 9.71
N LEU A 347 10.15 -15.93 10.12
CA LEU A 347 9.54 -14.62 10.35
C LEU A 347 9.08 -13.97 9.04
N LEU A 348 9.81 -14.16 7.95
CA LEU A 348 9.39 -13.75 6.61
C LEU A 348 8.08 -14.44 6.23
N ALA A 349 7.97 -15.76 6.45
CA ALA A 349 6.73 -16.49 6.22
C ALA A 349 5.60 -15.95 7.10
N VAL A 350 5.84 -15.73 8.40
CA VAL A 350 4.84 -15.18 9.34
C VAL A 350 4.34 -13.78 8.92
N VAL A 351 5.21 -12.92 8.39
CA VAL A 351 4.82 -11.59 7.90
C VAL A 351 4.05 -11.71 6.59
N VAL A 352 4.48 -12.60 5.67
CA VAL A 352 3.87 -12.74 4.34
C VAL A 352 2.54 -13.48 4.37
N THR A 353 2.45 -14.60 5.09
CA THR A 353 1.26 -15.44 5.17
C THR A 353 0.30 -15.01 6.28
N HIS A 354 0.76 -14.12 7.16
CA HIS A 354 -0.03 -13.51 8.23
C HIS A 354 -0.95 -14.51 8.96
N PRO A 355 -0.44 -15.63 9.51
CA PRO A 355 -1.25 -16.78 9.93
C PRO A 355 -2.22 -16.52 11.09
N TRP A 356 -2.18 -15.33 11.69
CA TRP A 356 -3.09 -14.90 12.75
C TRP A 356 -4.07 -13.81 12.28
N SER A 357 -4.33 -13.74 10.97
CA SER A 357 -5.30 -12.89 10.31
C SER A 357 -6.74 -13.39 10.50
N ALA A 358 -7.34 -13.01 11.62
CA ALA A 358 -8.78 -13.12 11.85
C ALA A 358 -9.11 -12.45 13.17
N GLY A 359 -10.28 -11.81 13.26
CA GLY A 359 -10.85 -11.40 14.55
C GLY A 359 -10.82 -12.57 15.52
N ARG A 360 -9.97 -12.48 16.54
CA ARG A 360 -9.91 -13.51 17.58
C ARG A 360 -11.21 -13.42 18.37
N PRO A 361 -11.90 -14.54 18.62
CA PRO A 361 -13.05 -14.55 19.50
C PRO A 361 -12.63 -13.98 20.86
N ASP A 362 -13.18 -12.84 21.24
CA ASP A 362 -12.97 -12.22 22.54
C ASP A 362 -14.24 -12.30 23.42
N GLY A 363 -15.29 -12.95 22.90
CA GLY A 363 -16.57 -13.11 23.58
C GLY A 363 -17.43 -11.85 23.60
N LYS A 364 -17.05 -10.79 22.88
CA LYS A 364 -17.77 -9.51 22.88
C LYS A 364 -18.37 -9.20 21.52
N LEU A 365 -19.53 -8.56 21.52
CA LEU A 365 -20.08 -7.92 20.33
C LEU A 365 -19.50 -6.51 20.26
N ARG A 366 -18.88 -6.18 19.12
CA ARG A 366 -18.32 -4.85 18.84
C ARG A 366 -18.94 -4.29 17.57
N VAL A 367 -19.40 -3.04 17.63
CA VAL A 367 -19.89 -2.28 16.47
C VAL A 367 -19.07 -1.00 16.34
N ASP A 368 -18.32 -0.88 15.25
CA ASP A 368 -17.48 0.27 14.93
C ASP A 368 -18.15 1.12 13.86
N PHE A 369 -18.66 2.29 14.24
CA PHE A 369 -19.17 3.30 13.33
C PHE A 369 -18.01 4.12 12.77
N LEU A 370 -17.68 3.90 11.50
CA LEU A 370 -16.51 4.50 10.86
C LEU A 370 -16.80 5.93 10.44
N ASP A 371 -15.81 6.80 10.58
CA ASP A 371 -15.90 8.18 10.09
C ASP A 371 -15.57 8.23 8.59
N VAL A 372 -16.58 7.96 7.77
CA VAL A 372 -16.52 8.03 6.30
C VAL A 372 -16.81 9.42 5.74
N GLY A 373 -16.95 10.42 6.60
CA GLY A 373 -17.43 11.74 6.23
C GLY A 373 -18.92 11.71 5.94
N GLN A 374 -19.32 11.65 4.67
CA GLN A 374 -20.73 11.55 4.28
C GLN A 374 -21.07 10.10 3.94
N GLY A 375 -22.20 9.61 4.47
CA GLY A 375 -22.65 8.22 4.30
C GLY A 375 -22.48 7.38 5.57
N ASP A 376 -22.71 6.08 5.44
CA ASP A 376 -22.59 5.11 6.52
C ASP A 376 -21.54 4.05 6.21
N ALA A 377 -20.77 3.68 7.23
CA ALA A 377 -20.09 2.39 7.28
C ALA A 377 -19.97 1.95 8.74
N ALA A 378 -20.42 0.73 9.03
CA ALA A 378 -20.32 0.14 10.35
C ALA A 378 -19.79 -1.29 10.28
N LEU A 379 -18.69 -1.57 10.97
CA LEU A 379 -18.18 -2.93 11.12
C LEU A 379 -18.75 -3.55 12.40
N VAL A 380 -19.53 -4.61 12.25
CA VAL A 380 -19.99 -5.46 13.35
C VAL A 380 -19.07 -6.67 13.45
N THR A 381 -18.34 -6.78 14.56
CA THR A 381 -17.56 -7.96 14.93
C THR A 381 -18.32 -8.74 16.01
N MET A 382 -18.71 -9.96 15.69
CA MET A 382 -19.44 -10.85 16.57
C MET A 382 -18.50 -11.50 17.61
N PRO A 383 -19.03 -12.02 18.74
CA PRO A 383 -18.23 -12.67 19.79
C PRO A 383 -17.34 -13.83 19.32
N ASP A 384 -17.75 -14.52 18.24
CA ASP A 384 -17.03 -15.65 17.64
C ASP A 384 -16.02 -15.22 16.55
N GLY A 385 -15.87 -13.92 16.31
CA GLY A 385 -15.00 -13.34 15.28
C GLY A 385 -15.66 -13.22 13.90
N THR A 386 -16.92 -13.64 13.73
CA THR A 386 -17.68 -13.41 12.50
C THR A 386 -17.86 -11.91 12.26
N THR A 387 -17.75 -11.47 11.03
CA THR A 387 -17.81 -10.04 10.66
C THR A 387 -18.98 -9.73 9.73
N LEU A 388 -19.68 -8.64 10.03
CA LEU A 388 -20.70 -8.06 9.17
C LEU A 388 -20.36 -6.58 8.95
N LEU A 389 -20.04 -6.20 7.71
CA LEU A 389 -19.87 -4.81 7.32
C LEU A 389 -21.20 -4.26 6.80
N VAL A 390 -21.79 -3.30 7.51
CA VAL A 390 -23.01 -2.60 7.12
C VAL A 390 -22.62 -1.31 6.40
N ASP A 391 -22.91 -1.23 5.12
CA ASP A 391 -22.52 -0.16 4.20
C ASP A 391 -20.99 0.11 4.15
N GLY A 392 -20.55 0.87 3.17
CA GLY A 392 -19.12 1.12 2.88
C GLY A 392 -18.75 2.60 2.74
N GLY A 393 -19.68 3.51 3.00
CA GLY A 393 -19.56 4.92 2.63
C GLY A 393 -19.58 5.09 1.11
N GLY A 394 -19.32 6.30 0.65
CA GLY A 394 -19.17 6.55 -0.78
C GLY A 394 -19.33 7.99 -1.18
N ARG A 395 -19.47 8.20 -2.49
CA ARG A 395 -19.57 9.55 -3.05
C ARG A 395 -20.91 10.19 -2.62
N PRO A 396 -20.91 11.44 -2.13
CA PRO A 396 -22.14 12.12 -1.82
C PRO A 396 -22.95 12.40 -3.10
N ARG A 397 -24.28 12.26 -3.03
CA ARG A 397 -25.23 12.37 -4.15
C ARG A 397 -25.08 13.64 -5.03
N PHE A 398 -24.60 14.75 -4.49
CA PHE A 398 -24.43 15.98 -5.30
C PHE A 398 -23.25 15.90 -6.29
N MET A 399 -22.19 15.14 -5.97
CA MET A 399 -21.08 14.91 -6.89
C MET A 399 -21.50 14.02 -8.06
N GLU A 400 -22.46 13.13 -7.82
CA GLU A 400 -23.06 12.28 -8.84
C GLU A 400 -23.87 13.10 -9.85
N ARG A 401 -24.77 13.99 -9.39
CA ARG A 401 -25.59 14.87 -10.26
C ARG A 401 -24.74 15.79 -11.13
N ARG A 402 -23.61 16.27 -10.60
CA ARG A 402 -22.65 17.08 -11.36
C ARG A 402 -22.04 16.30 -12.52
N ARG A 403 -21.64 15.04 -12.29
CA ARG A 403 -21.13 14.16 -13.34
C ARG A 403 -22.18 13.79 -14.37
N THR A 404 -23.42 13.51 -13.97
CA THR A 404 -24.49 13.24 -14.94
C THR A 404 -24.78 14.47 -15.80
N ALA A 405 -24.73 15.67 -15.23
CA ALA A 405 -24.85 16.92 -15.98
C ALA A 405 -23.66 17.20 -16.89
N GLU A 406 -22.42 16.94 -16.44
CA GLU A 406 -21.20 17.08 -17.24
C GLU A 406 -21.14 16.07 -18.39
N ASN A 407 -21.47 14.80 -18.14
CA ASN A 407 -21.55 13.76 -19.17
C ASN A 407 -22.71 14.01 -20.16
N ALA A 408 -23.84 14.56 -19.69
CA ALA A 408 -24.94 14.96 -20.57
C ALA A 408 -24.58 16.18 -21.43
N ALA A 409 -23.85 17.15 -20.87
CA ALA A 409 -23.37 18.33 -21.61
C ALA A 409 -22.37 17.93 -22.72
N ASP A 410 -21.44 17.03 -22.42
CA ASP A 410 -20.47 16.49 -23.41
C ASP A 410 -21.15 15.67 -24.51
N SER A 411 -22.29 15.02 -24.21
CA SER A 411 -23.12 14.32 -25.21
C SER A 411 -24.02 15.24 -26.05
N SER A 412 -24.16 16.52 -25.67
CA SER A 412 -25.08 17.47 -26.31
C SER A 412 -24.39 18.50 -27.20
N ASP A 413 -23.05 18.61 -27.17
CA ASP A 413 -22.29 19.59 -27.94
C ASP A 413 -21.95 19.14 -29.39
N GLY A 414 -22.66 18.13 -29.89
CA GLY A 414 -22.44 17.53 -31.22
C GLY A 414 -23.56 17.70 -32.24
N ASN A 415 -24.64 18.43 -31.95
CA ASN A 415 -25.76 18.49 -32.91
C ASN A 415 -26.46 19.86 -32.99
N GLU A 416 -25.73 20.85 -33.49
CA GLU A 416 -26.34 21.96 -34.24
C GLU A 416 -26.11 21.73 -35.73
N ASN A 417 -27.09 21.12 -36.43
CA ASN A 417 -27.55 21.56 -37.76
C ASN A 417 -28.64 20.64 -38.35
N GLY A 418 -29.77 21.26 -38.70
CA GLY A 418 -30.50 20.98 -39.94
C GLY A 418 -31.38 19.73 -40.00
N GLY A 419 -32.70 19.93 -39.93
CA GLY A 419 -33.66 18.93 -40.39
C GLY A 419 -33.63 18.75 -41.92
N GLY A 420 -33.92 17.52 -42.37
CA GLY A 420 -34.28 17.25 -43.76
C GLY A 420 -33.81 15.90 -44.33
N ASN A 421 -34.76 14.96 -44.40
CA ASN A 421 -35.00 13.98 -45.47
C ASN A 421 -34.10 12.75 -45.69
N ASP A 422 -34.78 11.58 -45.68
CA ASP A 422 -34.67 10.36 -46.50
C ASP A 422 -33.33 9.69 -46.83
N GLY A 423 -33.27 8.38 -46.50
CA GLY A 423 -32.91 7.35 -47.49
C GLY A 423 -31.53 6.70 -47.42
N ALA A 424 -31.53 5.43 -46.97
CA ALA A 424 -30.76 4.27 -47.47
C ALA A 424 -29.22 4.33 -47.70
N ASN A 425 -28.57 3.28 -47.18
CA ASN A 425 -27.27 2.68 -47.55
C ASN A 425 -26.00 3.52 -47.36
N ALA A 426 -25.09 3.04 -46.51
CA ALA A 426 -23.87 2.38 -46.99
C ALA A 426 -22.93 1.93 -45.85
N SER A 427 -22.47 0.70 -45.99
CA SER A 427 -21.13 0.18 -45.65
C SER A 427 -20.50 0.53 -44.31
N VAL A 428 -20.46 -0.51 -43.48
CA VAL A 428 -19.40 -0.79 -42.51
C VAL A 428 -18.02 -0.50 -43.13
N ASN A 429 -17.29 0.44 -42.55
CA ASN A 429 -15.84 0.51 -42.68
C ASN A 429 -15.26 0.51 -41.26
N ALA A 430 -14.60 -0.60 -40.95
CA ALA A 430 -13.77 -0.76 -39.77
C ALA A 430 -12.51 0.10 -39.95
N GLY A 431 -12.27 1.04 -39.05
CA GLY A 431 -11.04 1.82 -39.13
C GLY A 431 -10.96 3.10 -38.31
N ASP A 432 -11.74 3.27 -37.25
CA ASP A 432 -11.54 4.39 -36.32
C ASP A 432 -11.29 3.84 -34.92
N VAL A 433 -10.04 4.00 -34.47
CA VAL A 433 -9.65 3.81 -33.08
C VAL A 433 -10.29 4.97 -32.32
N GLU A 434 -11.47 4.73 -31.76
CA GLU A 434 -12.06 5.62 -30.76
C GLU A 434 -11.04 5.81 -29.65
N HIS A 435 -10.49 7.01 -29.58
CA HIS A 435 -9.92 7.52 -28.35
C HIS A 435 -11.11 7.68 -27.40
N SER A 436 -11.36 6.65 -26.58
CA SER A 436 -12.24 6.81 -25.42
C SER A 436 -11.66 7.94 -24.60
N THR A 437 -12.26 9.11 -24.71
CA THR A 437 -12.15 10.19 -23.74
C THR A 437 -12.86 9.69 -22.48
N GLU A 438 -12.24 8.73 -21.79
CA GLU A 438 -12.58 8.49 -20.40
C GLU A 438 -12.32 9.81 -19.66
N PRO A 439 -13.32 10.37 -18.94
CA PRO A 439 -13.12 11.56 -18.15
C PRO A 439 -11.93 11.31 -17.23
N PHE A 440 -10.98 12.26 -17.17
CA PHE A 440 -9.85 12.19 -16.26
C PHE A 440 -10.37 12.09 -14.81
N GLU A 441 -10.49 10.87 -14.30
CA GLU A 441 -10.65 10.65 -12.88
C GLU A 441 -9.30 10.93 -12.23
N ARG A 442 -9.27 11.91 -11.32
CA ARG A 442 -8.17 11.95 -10.36
C ARG A 442 -8.12 10.59 -9.70
N ASP A 443 -6.96 9.93 -9.75
CA ASP A 443 -6.63 8.68 -9.07
C ASP A 443 -6.60 8.90 -7.54
N ALA A 444 -7.75 9.30 -6.99
CA ALA A 444 -8.01 9.45 -5.59
C ALA A 444 -8.72 8.19 -5.13
N ARG A 445 -8.10 7.48 -4.18
CA ARG A 445 -8.71 6.30 -3.55
C ARG A 445 -10.13 6.65 -3.08
N GLY A 446 -11.10 5.83 -3.46
CA GLY A 446 -12.48 5.96 -2.97
C GLY A 446 -12.56 5.85 -1.45
N ILE A 447 -13.66 6.29 -0.84
CA ILE A 447 -13.85 6.24 0.62
C ILE A 447 -13.78 4.79 1.14
N GLY A 448 -14.33 3.83 0.38
CA GLY A 448 -14.24 2.41 0.72
C GLY A 448 -12.79 1.89 0.73
N GLU A 449 -11.96 2.35 -0.19
CA GLU A 449 -10.52 2.02 -0.21
C GLU A 449 -9.75 2.76 0.89
N ALA A 450 -9.92 4.08 1.02
CA ALA A 450 -9.08 4.95 1.83
C ALA A 450 -9.43 4.93 3.33
N VAL A 451 -10.68 4.66 3.68
CA VAL A 451 -11.16 4.68 5.06
C VAL A 451 -11.53 3.27 5.50
N VAL A 452 -12.49 2.64 4.81
CA VAL A 452 -13.04 1.36 5.26
C VAL A 452 -12.00 0.24 5.16
N SER A 453 -11.39 0.05 3.99
CA SER A 453 -10.40 -1.01 3.78
C SER A 453 -9.16 -0.84 4.66
N GLU A 454 -8.63 0.39 4.78
CA GLU A 454 -7.52 0.72 5.68
C GLU A 454 -7.87 0.41 7.15
N TYR A 455 -9.09 0.74 7.60
CA TYR A 455 -9.54 0.38 8.95
C TYR A 455 -9.66 -1.14 9.15
N LEU A 456 -10.17 -1.88 8.16
CA LEU A 456 -10.26 -3.34 8.23
C LEU A 456 -8.87 -3.99 8.33
N TRP A 457 -7.89 -3.54 7.54
CA TRP A 457 -6.50 -4.01 7.63
C TRP A 457 -5.83 -3.63 8.95
N TRP A 458 -6.09 -2.43 9.47
CA TRP A 458 -5.65 -2.01 10.81
C TRP A 458 -6.23 -2.90 11.92
N ARG A 459 -7.48 -3.35 11.75
CA ARG A 459 -8.12 -4.34 12.62
C ARG A 459 -7.60 -5.76 12.46
N GLY A 460 -6.66 -5.99 11.55
CA GLY A 460 -6.07 -7.31 11.29
C GLY A 460 -6.96 -8.24 10.46
N LEU A 461 -7.98 -7.71 9.79
CA LEU A 461 -8.91 -8.49 8.96
C LEU A 461 -8.34 -8.68 7.56
N ASP A 462 -8.37 -9.91 7.06
CA ASP A 462 -8.02 -10.29 5.68
C ASP A 462 -9.24 -10.70 4.85
N ARG A 463 -10.40 -10.81 5.50
CA ARG A 463 -11.69 -11.17 4.95
C ARG A 463 -12.80 -10.49 5.72
N VAL A 464 -13.97 -10.41 5.10
CA VAL A 464 -15.23 -9.99 5.73
C VAL A 464 -16.25 -11.10 5.47
N ASP A 465 -16.95 -11.60 6.49
CA ASP A 465 -17.87 -12.71 6.25
C ASP A 465 -19.11 -12.23 5.49
N TYR A 466 -19.75 -11.17 5.97
CA TYR A 466 -20.96 -10.63 5.36
C TYR A 466 -20.82 -9.14 5.08
N VAL A 467 -21.32 -8.71 3.94
CA VAL A 467 -21.60 -7.29 3.68
C VAL A 467 -23.10 -7.10 3.65
N LEU A 468 -23.61 -6.04 4.26
CA LEU A 468 -25.01 -5.63 4.19
C LEU A 468 -25.07 -4.26 3.51
N ALA A 469 -25.72 -4.20 2.35
CA ALA A 469 -26.11 -2.94 1.74
C ALA A 469 -27.51 -2.57 2.24
N THR A 470 -27.63 -1.48 3.00
CA THR A 470 -28.93 -1.06 3.57
C THR A 470 -29.88 -0.65 2.46
N HIS A 471 -29.42 0.17 1.52
CA HIS A 471 -30.10 0.56 0.28
C HIS A 471 -29.04 0.87 -0.79
N ALA A 472 -29.44 1.23 -2.02
CA ALA A 472 -28.49 1.32 -3.14
C ALA A 472 -27.92 2.72 -3.42
N ASP A 473 -28.06 3.66 -2.49
CA ASP A 473 -27.48 5.00 -2.69
C ASP A 473 -25.94 4.95 -2.63
N ALA A 474 -25.30 5.80 -3.44
CA ALA A 474 -23.86 5.76 -3.65
C ALA A 474 -23.05 5.94 -2.36
N ASP A 475 -23.50 6.77 -1.42
CA ASP A 475 -22.87 7.00 -0.12
C ASP A 475 -23.01 5.83 0.87
N HIS A 476 -23.64 4.73 0.45
CA HIS A 476 -23.73 3.48 1.18
C HIS A 476 -23.02 2.33 0.44
N ILE A 477 -23.26 2.15 -0.86
CA ILE A 477 -22.78 0.95 -1.59
C ILE A 477 -21.51 1.14 -2.41
N ASP A 478 -21.12 2.38 -2.74
CA ASP A 478 -19.95 2.62 -3.60
C ASP A 478 -18.69 2.10 -2.91
N GLY A 479 -18.51 2.35 -1.62
CA GLY A 479 -17.37 1.84 -0.86
C GLY A 479 -17.38 0.32 -0.66
N LEU A 480 -18.54 -0.34 -0.71
CA LEU A 480 -18.59 -1.80 -0.67
C LEU A 480 -17.96 -2.43 -1.93
N ASN A 481 -17.96 -1.74 -3.08
CA ASN A 481 -17.25 -2.21 -4.27
C ASN A 481 -15.74 -2.30 -4.02
N ASP A 482 -15.16 -1.32 -3.32
CA ASP A 482 -13.74 -1.33 -2.97
C ASP A 482 -13.42 -2.45 -1.98
N VAL A 483 -14.27 -2.65 -0.97
CA VAL A 483 -14.13 -3.75 -0.02
C VAL A 483 -14.20 -5.11 -0.73
N LEU A 484 -15.16 -5.32 -1.64
CA LEU A 484 -15.26 -6.55 -2.45
C LEU A 484 -14.03 -6.76 -3.34
N ARG A 485 -13.33 -5.69 -3.74
CA ARG A 485 -12.08 -5.78 -4.49
C ARG A 485 -10.90 -6.19 -3.61
N ASN A 486 -10.90 -5.79 -2.35
CA ASN A 486 -9.79 -5.96 -1.44
C ASN A 486 -9.87 -7.21 -0.55
N PHE A 487 -11.08 -7.65 -0.22
CA PHE A 487 -11.33 -8.70 0.75
C PHE A 487 -12.12 -9.85 0.13
N ASN A 488 -11.90 -11.06 0.67
CA ASN A 488 -12.79 -12.17 0.40
C ASN A 488 -14.08 -11.99 1.20
N VAL A 489 -15.23 -12.08 0.53
CA VAL A 489 -16.56 -11.90 1.12
C VAL A 489 -17.39 -13.17 0.95
N ARG A 490 -17.94 -13.71 2.04
CA ARG A 490 -18.69 -14.98 2.01
C ARG A 490 -20.07 -14.80 1.37
N ALA A 491 -20.78 -13.74 1.72
CA ALA A 491 -22.06 -13.39 1.11
C ALA A 491 -22.40 -11.92 1.27
N ALA A 492 -23.22 -11.41 0.35
CA ALA A 492 -23.84 -10.09 0.46
C ALA A 492 -25.31 -10.23 0.88
N LEU A 493 -25.74 -9.37 1.80
CA LEU A 493 -27.11 -9.21 2.24
C LEU A 493 -27.65 -7.90 1.67
N VAL A 494 -28.84 -7.92 1.11
CA VAL A 494 -29.49 -6.74 0.51
C VAL A 494 -30.96 -6.67 0.92
N GLY A 495 -31.48 -5.48 1.20
CA GLY A 495 -32.89 -5.29 1.53
C GLY A 495 -33.79 -5.39 0.30
N ARG A 496 -33.74 -4.37 -0.56
CA ARG A 496 -34.46 -4.34 -1.84
C ARG A 496 -33.51 -4.42 -3.03
N VAL A 497 -34.05 -4.92 -4.14
CA VAL A 497 -33.36 -5.02 -5.44
C VAL A 497 -34.00 -4.01 -6.40
N PRO A 498 -33.45 -2.79 -6.52
CA PRO A 498 -33.98 -1.81 -7.48
C PRO A 498 -33.70 -2.29 -8.91
N ALA A 499 -34.66 -2.06 -9.82
CA ALA A 499 -34.60 -2.62 -11.17
C ALA A 499 -33.73 -1.80 -12.15
N ASN A 500 -33.70 -0.47 -12.01
CA ASN A 500 -33.00 0.47 -12.90
C ASN A 500 -32.12 1.44 -12.08
N ASP A 501 -31.19 0.89 -11.31
CA ASP A 501 -30.29 1.68 -10.47
C ASP A 501 -28.83 1.38 -10.84
N ALA A 502 -28.14 2.38 -11.38
CA ALA A 502 -26.81 2.22 -11.94
C ALA A 502 -25.76 1.83 -10.88
N GLU A 503 -25.90 2.34 -9.65
CA GLU A 503 -24.98 2.01 -8.56
C GLU A 503 -25.23 0.59 -8.05
N TYR A 504 -26.49 0.18 -7.94
CA TYR A 504 -26.84 -1.21 -7.62
C TYR A 504 -26.34 -2.19 -8.68
N GLU A 505 -26.52 -1.87 -9.97
CA GLU A 505 -26.01 -2.69 -11.07
C GLU A 505 -24.49 -2.85 -11.00
N ARG A 506 -23.76 -1.76 -10.72
CA ARG A 506 -22.31 -1.78 -10.54
C ARG A 506 -21.90 -2.67 -9.37
N PHE A 507 -22.62 -2.59 -8.25
CA PHE A 507 -22.42 -3.45 -7.09
C PHE A 507 -22.64 -4.94 -7.41
N VAL A 508 -23.74 -5.27 -8.08
CA VAL A 508 -24.04 -6.65 -8.51
C VAL A 508 -23.01 -7.17 -9.51
N GLN A 509 -22.52 -6.35 -10.44
CA GLN A 509 -21.44 -6.74 -11.35
C GLN A 509 -20.15 -7.06 -10.60
N THR A 510 -19.79 -6.27 -9.58
CA THR A 510 -18.62 -6.55 -8.72
C THR A 510 -18.80 -7.85 -7.95
N LEU A 511 -19.98 -8.09 -7.36
CA LEU A 511 -20.32 -9.35 -6.67
C LEU A 511 -20.21 -10.55 -7.60
N ARG A 512 -20.77 -10.46 -8.82
CA ARG A 512 -20.70 -11.52 -9.84
C ARG A 512 -19.26 -11.83 -10.26
N ARG A 513 -18.45 -10.79 -10.55
CA ARG A 513 -17.02 -10.95 -10.89
C ARG A 513 -16.23 -11.62 -9.77
N ARG A 514 -16.62 -11.40 -8.52
CA ARG A 514 -15.98 -11.98 -7.33
C ARG A 514 -16.58 -13.32 -6.89
N GLY A 515 -17.67 -13.76 -7.51
CA GLY A 515 -18.34 -15.01 -7.14
C GLY A 515 -19.01 -14.98 -5.77
N VAL A 516 -19.42 -13.78 -5.30
CA VAL A 516 -20.05 -13.61 -3.98
C VAL A 516 -21.57 -13.80 -4.11
N PRO A 517 -22.18 -14.75 -3.36
CA PRO A 517 -23.62 -14.95 -3.38
C PRO A 517 -24.37 -13.78 -2.73
N VAL A 518 -25.58 -13.50 -3.23
CA VAL A 518 -26.46 -12.43 -2.73
C VAL A 518 -27.70 -13.05 -2.10
N HIS A 519 -28.03 -12.60 -0.88
CA HIS A 519 -29.24 -12.95 -0.17
C HIS A 519 -30.10 -11.70 0.04
N VAL A 520 -31.35 -11.77 -0.41
CA VAL A 520 -32.34 -10.72 -0.15
C VAL A 520 -32.93 -10.98 1.24
N ILE A 521 -32.98 -9.94 2.08
CA ILE A 521 -33.50 -10.00 3.44
C ILE A 521 -34.67 -9.03 3.62
N ASN A 522 -35.70 -9.47 4.32
CA ASN A 522 -36.94 -8.72 4.52
C ASN A 522 -37.35 -8.72 6.00
N ARG A 523 -38.31 -7.85 6.33
CA ARG A 523 -38.91 -7.76 7.66
C ARG A 523 -39.36 -9.13 8.14
N GLY A 524 -38.94 -9.49 9.34
CA GLY A 524 -39.23 -10.78 9.98
C GLY A 524 -38.12 -11.81 9.83
N ASP A 525 -37.15 -11.59 8.94
CA ASP A 525 -35.99 -12.47 8.82
C ASP A 525 -35.10 -12.37 10.07
N VAL A 526 -34.56 -13.52 10.47
CA VAL A 526 -33.68 -13.66 11.63
C VAL A 526 -32.33 -14.24 11.19
N LEU A 527 -31.30 -13.41 11.29
CA LEU A 527 -29.90 -13.72 11.02
C LEU A 527 -29.24 -14.19 12.33
N ARG A 528 -28.69 -15.41 12.35
CA ARG A 528 -28.05 -15.97 13.55
C ARG A 528 -26.54 -15.98 13.39
N PHE A 529 -25.85 -15.19 14.22
CA PHE A 529 -24.40 -15.07 14.26
C PHE A 529 -23.88 -15.59 15.60
N GLY A 530 -23.84 -16.93 15.74
CA GLY A 530 -23.48 -17.56 17.01
C GLY A 530 -24.44 -17.17 18.13
N ALA A 531 -23.93 -16.45 19.14
CA ALA A 531 -24.71 -15.96 20.28
C ALA A 531 -25.49 -14.65 19.99
N VAL A 532 -25.23 -13.99 18.86
CA VAL A 532 -25.89 -12.75 18.46
C VAL A 532 -27.06 -13.06 17.52
N VAL A 533 -28.21 -12.45 17.79
CA VAL A 533 -29.40 -12.54 16.94
C VAL A 533 -29.60 -11.20 16.25
N GLY A 534 -29.53 -11.19 14.92
CA GLY A 534 -29.86 -10.06 14.07
C GLY A 534 -31.28 -10.21 13.53
N GLU A 535 -32.18 -9.29 13.84
CA GLU A 535 -33.56 -9.30 13.38
C GLU A 535 -33.79 -8.16 12.40
N VAL A 536 -34.32 -8.48 11.24
CA VAL A 536 -34.62 -7.50 10.19
C VAL A 536 -36.00 -6.93 10.48
N LEU A 537 -36.08 -5.64 10.83
CA LEU A 537 -37.35 -4.97 11.15
C LEU A 537 -37.99 -4.32 9.93
N TRP A 538 -37.20 -4.04 8.90
CA TRP A 538 -37.58 -3.35 7.67
C TRP A 538 -36.52 -3.63 6.61
N PRO A 539 -36.84 -3.65 5.29
CA PRO A 539 -38.13 -3.39 4.64
C PRO A 539 -39.05 -4.62 4.57
N PRO A 540 -40.37 -4.44 4.41
CA PRO A 540 -41.29 -5.55 4.12
C PRO A 540 -41.01 -6.15 2.74
N GLU A 541 -41.32 -7.44 2.57
CA GLU A 541 -41.23 -8.13 1.29
C GLU A 541 -42.17 -7.47 0.26
N VAL A 542 -41.63 -7.17 -0.92
CA VAL A 542 -42.41 -6.61 -2.03
C VAL A 542 -42.81 -7.73 -2.97
N MET A 543 -44.11 -8.00 -3.07
CA MET A 543 -44.67 -8.96 -4.03
C MET A 543 -44.95 -8.25 -5.38
N GLY A 544 -44.10 -8.46 -6.38
CA GLY A 544 -44.35 -8.10 -7.79
C GLY A 544 -43.54 -6.92 -8.37
N ASN A 545 -43.71 -6.68 -9.68
CA ASN A 545 -43.11 -5.57 -10.44
C ASN A 545 -43.82 -4.23 -10.12
N ASP A 546 -43.61 -3.68 -8.92
CA ASP A 546 -44.07 -2.34 -8.59
C ASP A 546 -43.22 -1.30 -9.37
N PRO A 547 -43.78 -0.50 -10.29
CA PRO A 547 -43.03 0.54 -10.99
C PRO A 547 -42.43 1.60 -10.05
N ALA A 548 -42.82 1.64 -8.77
CA ALA A 548 -42.16 2.38 -7.72
C ALA A 548 -40.75 1.86 -7.35
N SER A 549 -40.34 0.67 -7.83
CA SER A 549 -39.03 0.04 -7.58
C SER A 549 -37.96 0.37 -8.63
N SER A 550 -38.14 1.44 -9.42
CA SER A 550 -37.20 1.80 -10.49
C SER A 550 -35.84 2.24 -9.96
N SER A 551 -35.80 3.00 -8.85
CA SER A 551 -34.57 3.50 -8.22
C SER A 551 -34.59 3.29 -6.70
N SER A 552 -33.41 3.16 -6.09
CA SER A 552 -33.26 3.09 -4.63
C SER A 552 -33.84 4.31 -3.93
N ARG A 553 -34.50 4.09 -2.79
CA ARG A 553 -34.98 5.14 -1.89
C ARG A 553 -34.44 4.93 -0.49
N ASN A 554 -34.30 6.03 0.23
CA ASN A 554 -33.94 6.06 1.66
C ASN A 554 -34.83 5.14 2.52
N ASP A 555 -36.15 5.16 2.29
CA ASP A 555 -37.12 4.28 2.96
C ASP A 555 -37.02 2.79 2.59
N ASP A 556 -36.13 2.40 1.67
CA ASP A 556 -35.85 0.98 1.38
C ASP A 556 -34.74 0.42 2.27
N SER A 557 -34.12 1.28 3.10
CA SER A 557 -33.03 0.95 4.02
C SER A 557 -33.35 -0.21 4.94
N VAL A 558 -32.47 -1.20 5.02
CA VAL A 558 -32.56 -2.27 6.02
C VAL A 558 -32.42 -1.70 7.43
N ILE A 559 -33.38 -2.04 8.30
CA ILE A 559 -33.25 -1.82 9.74
C ILE A 559 -32.89 -3.13 10.40
N LEU A 560 -31.74 -3.16 11.06
CA LEU A 560 -31.20 -4.34 11.72
C LEU A 560 -31.15 -4.14 13.24
N ARG A 561 -31.83 -5.01 13.98
CA ARG A 561 -31.74 -5.09 15.44
C ARG A 561 -30.78 -6.20 15.84
N LEU A 562 -29.71 -5.88 16.53
CA LEU A 562 -28.74 -6.84 17.06
C LEU A 562 -29.00 -7.05 18.55
N ARG A 563 -29.26 -8.29 18.96
CA ARG A 563 -29.42 -8.69 20.36
C ARG A 563 -28.27 -9.58 20.80
N PHE A 564 -27.65 -9.23 21.92
CA PHE A 564 -26.62 -10.04 22.57
C PHE A 564 -26.76 -9.92 24.09
N GLY A 565 -27.02 -11.05 24.76
CA GLY A 565 -27.37 -11.06 26.18
C GLY A 565 -28.59 -10.18 26.46
N ASN A 566 -28.44 -9.24 27.38
CA ASN A 566 -29.45 -8.26 27.79
C ASN A 566 -29.36 -6.93 27.01
N ARG A 567 -28.49 -6.84 26.00
CA ARG A 567 -28.25 -5.60 25.23
C ARG A 567 -28.79 -5.67 23.81
N THR A 568 -29.37 -4.56 23.37
CA THR A 568 -29.98 -4.38 22.07
C THR A 568 -29.40 -3.15 21.37
N LEU A 569 -28.91 -3.33 20.14
CA LEU A 569 -28.44 -2.26 19.28
C LEU A 569 -29.34 -2.19 18.04
N LEU A 570 -29.75 -1.00 17.63
CA LEU A 570 -30.62 -0.78 16.48
C LEU A 570 -29.91 0.05 15.41
N LEU A 571 -29.77 -0.50 14.21
CA LEU A 571 -29.15 0.15 13.06
C LEU A 571 -30.26 0.59 12.10
N ALA A 572 -30.57 1.89 12.06
CA ALA A 572 -31.77 2.40 11.38
C ALA A 572 -31.58 2.72 9.89
N GLY A 573 -30.38 2.56 9.32
CA GLY A 573 -30.09 2.96 7.94
C GLY A 573 -30.52 4.41 7.68
N ASP A 574 -31.09 4.67 6.52
CA ASP A 574 -31.48 6.02 6.09
C ASP A 574 -32.99 6.22 5.99
N ILE A 575 -33.76 5.44 6.74
CA ILE A 575 -35.23 5.57 6.76
C ILE A 575 -35.70 7.00 7.07
N GLU A 576 -36.83 7.38 6.48
CA GLU A 576 -37.45 8.68 6.70
C GLU A 576 -38.80 8.54 7.44
N LYS A 577 -39.48 9.67 7.68
CA LYS A 577 -40.73 9.73 8.46
C LYS A 577 -41.78 8.71 8.04
N ARG A 578 -41.85 8.33 6.76
CA ARG A 578 -42.82 7.37 6.24
C ARG A 578 -42.54 5.96 6.77
N ALA A 579 -41.30 5.47 6.63
CA ALA A 579 -40.92 4.16 7.16
C ALA A 579 -40.97 4.14 8.70
N GLU A 580 -40.55 5.22 9.38
CA GLU A 580 -40.72 5.35 10.84
C GLU A 580 -42.18 5.22 11.26
N GLY A 581 -43.09 5.92 10.60
CA GLY A 581 -44.52 5.84 10.87
C GLY A 581 -45.09 4.45 10.62
N ALA A 582 -44.65 3.76 9.57
CA ALA A 582 -45.06 2.39 9.26
C ALA A 582 -44.60 1.38 10.33
N LEU A 583 -43.38 1.53 10.85
CA LEU A 583 -42.87 0.69 11.94
C LEU A 583 -43.66 0.86 13.23
N LEU A 584 -43.95 2.12 13.59
CA LEU A 584 -44.76 2.44 14.76
C LEU A 584 -46.18 1.89 14.63
N ALA A 585 -46.81 2.06 13.46
CA ALA A 585 -48.14 1.54 13.19
C ALA A 585 -48.19 0.01 13.22
N ALA A 586 -47.09 -0.65 12.87
CA ALA A 586 -46.99 -2.09 12.92
C ALA A 586 -46.81 -2.67 14.34
N GLY A 587 -46.64 -1.81 15.36
CA GLY A 587 -46.55 -2.22 16.76
C GLY A 587 -45.25 -2.95 17.12
N GLU A 588 -44.19 -2.76 16.33
CA GLU A 588 -42.87 -3.34 16.62
C GLU A 588 -42.26 -2.71 17.88
N ASP A 589 -41.65 -3.53 18.74
CA ASP A 589 -40.88 -3.03 19.88
C ASP A 589 -39.54 -2.46 19.40
N LEU A 590 -39.44 -1.14 19.30
CA LEU A 590 -38.26 -0.45 18.77
C LEU A 590 -37.22 -0.13 19.83
N ARG A 591 -37.42 -0.55 21.09
CA ARG A 591 -36.49 -0.24 22.18
C ARG A 591 -35.10 -0.82 21.92
N GLY A 592 -34.09 0.01 22.13
CA GLY A 592 -32.68 -0.39 22.05
C GLY A 592 -31.83 0.39 23.03
N ASP A 593 -30.74 -0.19 23.52
CA ASP A 593 -29.78 0.53 24.36
C ASP A 593 -28.98 1.55 23.53
N VAL A 594 -28.64 1.18 22.29
CA VAL A 594 -27.88 2.01 21.34
C VAL A 594 -28.59 2.07 20.00
N LEU A 595 -28.64 3.26 19.40
CA LEU A 595 -29.25 3.50 18.10
C LEU A 595 -28.25 4.18 17.15
N LYS A 596 -28.08 3.65 15.93
CA LYS A 596 -27.57 4.45 14.80
C LYS A 596 -28.71 5.32 14.28
N VAL A 597 -28.55 6.62 14.39
CA VAL A 597 -29.56 7.61 14.00
C VAL A 597 -29.77 7.56 12.49
N ALA A 598 -31.04 7.59 12.07
CA ALA A 598 -31.39 7.46 10.67
C ALA A 598 -30.95 8.67 9.84
N HIS A 599 -30.52 8.43 8.60
CA HIS A 599 -30.30 9.45 7.57
C HIS A 599 -29.39 10.59 8.03
N HIS A 600 -28.29 10.24 8.70
CA HIS A 600 -27.26 11.14 9.21
C HIS A 600 -27.80 12.28 10.11
N GLY A 601 -29.01 12.15 10.68
CA GLY A 601 -29.66 13.21 11.45
C GLY A 601 -30.35 14.27 10.58
N SER A 602 -30.88 13.90 9.42
CA SER A 602 -31.69 14.76 8.55
C SER A 602 -33.03 15.17 9.19
N LEU A 603 -33.58 16.33 8.80
CA LEU A 603 -34.94 16.75 9.19
C LEU A 603 -36.04 15.85 8.60
N THR A 604 -35.72 14.99 7.64
CA THR A 604 -36.64 14.00 7.07
C THR A 604 -36.72 12.72 7.90
N SER A 605 -35.90 12.57 8.95
CA SER A 605 -35.92 11.41 9.86
C SER A 605 -36.04 11.84 11.33
N SER A 606 -35.95 10.85 12.22
CA SER A 606 -35.97 10.98 13.67
C SER A 606 -37.23 11.69 14.18
N THR A 607 -38.42 11.32 13.74
CA THR A 607 -39.67 11.91 14.26
C THR A 607 -39.79 11.76 15.78
N GLN A 608 -40.51 12.67 16.45
CA GLN A 608 -40.65 12.59 17.91
C GLN A 608 -41.24 11.27 18.38
N ALA A 609 -42.20 10.71 17.64
CA ALA A 609 -42.79 9.43 17.96
C ALA A 609 -41.77 8.28 17.86
N PHE A 610 -40.89 8.31 16.84
CA PHE A 610 -39.82 7.33 16.67
C PHE A 610 -38.75 7.44 17.76
N VAL A 611 -38.33 8.66 18.11
CA VAL A 611 -37.40 8.91 19.23
C VAL A 611 -37.96 8.37 20.55
N ASN A 612 -39.25 8.63 20.82
CA ASN A 612 -39.90 8.15 22.04
C ASN A 612 -40.07 6.62 22.08
N ALA A 613 -40.32 5.99 20.94
CA ALA A 613 -40.49 4.54 20.86
C ALA A 613 -39.16 3.77 20.99
N THR A 614 -38.07 4.33 20.44
CA THR A 614 -36.73 3.72 20.50
C THR A 614 -36.06 3.91 21.86
N HIS A 615 -36.22 5.09 22.47
CA HIS A 615 -35.72 5.48 23.79
C HIS A 615 -34.29 4.95 24.12
N PRO A 616 -33.28 5.26 23.28
CA PRO A 616 -31.93 4.76 23.49
C PRO A 616 -31.18 5.51 24.58
N ALA A 617 -30.29 4.83 25.28
CA ALA A 617 -29.33 5.48 26.17
C ALA A 617 -28.23 6.21 25.37
N LEU A 618 -27.88 5.69 24.19
CA LEU A 618 -26.87 6.25 23.30
C LEU A 618 -27.38 6.33 21.86
N ALA A 619 -27.25 7.50 21.25
CA ALA A 619 -27.56 7.74 19.84
C ALA A 619 -26.27 8.12 19.10
N VAL A 620 -25.90 7.33 18.10
CA VAL A 620 -24.70 7.55 17.26
C VAL A 620 -25.14 8.07 15.90
N ILE A 621 -24.57 9.19 15.47
CA ILE A 621 -24.83 9.81 14.17
C ILE A 621 -23.57 9.69 13.30
N SER A 622 -23.65 8.88 12.25
CA SER A 622 -22.61 8.80 11.22
C SER A 622 -22.71 10.04 10.34
N VAL A 623 -21.81 10.99 10.53
CA VAL A 623 -21.77 12.24 9.77
C VAL A 623 -20.42 12.94 10.01
N GLY A 624 -19.82 13.44 8.94
CA GLY A 624 -18.57 14.17 8.97
C GLY A 624 -18.73 15.53 9.63
N ARG A 625 -17.62 16.08 10.13
CA ARG A 625 -17.60 17.37 10.85
C ARG A 625 -18.23 18.50 10.05
N ASP A 626 -17.89 18.55 8.77
CA ASP A 626 -18.39 19.54 7.82
C ASP A 626 -19.25 18.81 6.76
N SER A 627 -20.51 18.49 7.11
CA SER A 627 -21.44 17.89 6.15
C SER A 627 -21.90 18.94 5.11
N PRO A 628 -21.80 18.64 3.81
CA PRO A 628 -22.28 19.56 2.76
C PRO A 628 -23.81 19.72 2.76
N TYR A 629 -24.53 18.85 3.46
CA TYR A 629 -25.99 18.88 3.59
C TYR A 629 -26.47 19.62 4.86
N GLY A 630 -25.55 20.11 5.68
CA GLY A 630 -25.88 20.72 6.98
C GLY A 630 -26.34 19.70 8.03
N HIS A 631 -26.05 18.42 7.81
CA HIS A 631 -26.28 17.37 8.79
C HIS A 631 -25.17 17.36 9.87
N PRO A 632 -25.46 16.93 11.10
CA PRO A 632 -26.80 16.68 11.62
C PRO A 632 -27.52 18.00 11.91
N HIS A 633 -28.83 18.05 11.68
CA HIS A 633 -29.60 19.23 12.04
C HIS A 633 -29.70 19.38 13.57
N ALA A 634 -29.46 20.59 14.08
CA ALA A 634 -29.51 20.88 15.51
C ALA A 634 -30.85 20.46 16.15
N GLU A 635 -31.96 20.62 15.45
CA GLU A 635 -33.29 20.18 15.93
C GLU A 635 -33.39 18.67 16.14
N VAL A 636 -32.74 17.88 15.29
CA VAL A 636 -32.71 16.41 15.41
C VAL A 636 -31.83 15.99 16.58
N VAL A 637 -30.66 16.63 16.74
CA VAL A 637 -29.76 16.40 17.88
C VAL A 637 -30.46 16.73 19.20
N GLU A 638 -31.12 17.88 19.28
CA GLU A 638 -31.87 18.29 20.48
C GLU A 638 -33.04 17.36 20.76
N ARG A 639 -33.71 16.82 19.74
CA ARG A 639 -34.76 15.82 19.92
C ARG A 639 -34.24 14.55 20.59
N TRP A 640 -33.09 14.04 20.15
CA TRP A 640 -32.45 12.87 20.77
C TRP A 640 -32.01 13.15 22.21
N ARG A 641 -31.41 14.32 22.47
CA ARG A 641 -31.02 14.75 23.82
C ARG A 641 -32.22 14.91 24.75
N ALA A 642 -33.29 15.55 24.30
CA ALA A 642 -34.53 15.70 25.04
C ALA A 642 -35.22 14.35 25.31
N GLY A 643 -35.02 13.36 24.43
CA GLY A 643 -35.41 11.97 24.63
C GLY A 643 -34.54 11.20 25.64
N GLY A 644 -33.51 11.83 26.22
CA GLY A 644 -32.64 11.23 27.24
C GLY A 644 -31.39 10.54 26.70
N ALA A 645 -31.15 10.57 25.39
CA ALA A 645 -29.98 9.91 24.78
C ALA A 645 -28.72 10.76 24.91
N ARG A 646 -27.58 10.13 25.20
CA ARG A 646 -26.27 10.72 24.91
C ARG A 646 -26.04 10.65 23.41
N VAL A 647 -25.78 11.79 22.77
CA VAL A 647 -25.56 11.87 21.31
C VAL A 647 -24.07 11.95 21.00
N LEU A 648 -23.58 11.10 20.10
CA LEU A 648 -22.21 11.12 19.58
C LEU A 648 -22.23 11.19 18.04
N THR A 649 -21.31 11.96 17.46
CA THR A 649 -21.15 12.11 16.01
C THR A 649 -19.78 11.61 15.58
N THR A 650 -19.66 10.95 14.43
CA THR A 650 -18.36 10.50 13.93
C THR A 650 -17.45 11.67 13.57
N GLY A 651 -17.99 12.81 13.12
CA GLY A 651 -17.21 14.00 12.79
C GLY A 651 -16.54 14.70 13.99
N ASP A 652 -17.09 14.57 15.19
CA ASP A 652 -16.49 15.13 16.39
C ASP A 652 -15.52 14.15 17.06
N TYR A 653 -15.89 12.87 17.09
CA TYR A 653 -15.20 11.84 17.86
C TYR A 653 -14.34 10.87 17.02
N GLY A 654 -14.33 11.02 15.70
CA GLY A 654 -13.79 10.04 14.75
C GLY A 654 -14.60 8.74 14.77
N THR A 655 -13.94 7.60 14.54
CA THR A 655 -14.60 6.28 14.68
C THR A 655 -15.10 6.08 16.10
N ILE A 656 -16.37 5.68 16.24
CA ILE A 656 -17.03 5.39 17.52
C ILE A 656 -17.28 3.90 17.63
N SER A 657 -16.78 3.28 18.69
CA SER A 657 -16.85 1.84 18.90
C SER A 657 -17.69 1.50 20.12
N ILE A 658 -18.73 0.71 19.90
CA ILE A 658 -19.63 0.21 20.93
C ILE A 658 -19.28 -1.25 21.18
N ILE A 659 -18.90 -1.59 22.40
CA ILE A 659 -18.45 -2.93 22.78
C ILE A 659 -19.33 -3.43 23.93
N THR A 660 -19.81 -4.66 23.84
CA THR A 660 -20.62 -5.28 24.90
C THR A 660 -20.27 -6.75 25.09
N ASP A 661 -20.26 -7.18 26.35
CA ASP A 661 -20.14 -8.60 26.75
C ASP A 661 -21.51 -9.28 26.91
N GLY A 662 -22.59 -8.57 26.56
CA GLY A 662 -23.97 -9.02 26.72
C GLY A 662 -24.66 -8.41 27.93
N ASP A 663 -23.91 -7.82 28.88
CA ASP A 663 -24.46 -7.20 30.09
C ASP A 663 -24.04 -5.75 30.25
N ALA A 664 -22.80 -5.37 29.93
CA ALA A 664 -22.31 -4.00 30.03
C ALA A 664 -21.99 -3.42 28.64
N ILE A 665 -22.21 -2.12 28.45
CA ILE A 665 -21.84 -1.39 27.23
C ILE A 665 -20.64 -0.48 27.54
N TYR A 666 -19.60 -0.60 26.72
CA TYR A 666 -18.40 0.23 26.74
C TYR A 666 -18.34 1.02 25.44
N VAL A 667 -17.96 2.29 25.52
CA VAL A 667 -17.83 3.19 24.37
C VAL A 667 -16.38 3.65 24.26
N GLU A 668 -15.77 3.44 23.11
CA GLU A 668 -14.45 3.95 22.76
C GLU A 668 -14.58 4.92 21.58
N THR A 669 -13.82 6.01 21.60
CA THR A 669 -13.76 7.00 20.50
C THR A 669 -12.32 7.16 20.04
N TYR A 670 -12.15 7.47 18.75
CA TYR A 670 -10.82 7.74 18.19
C TYR A 670 -10.23 9.04 18.75
N VAL A 671 -11.01 10.12 18.75
CA VAL A 671 -10.66 11.37 19.45
C VAL A 671 -11.06 11.20 20.91
N ARG A 672 -10.05 11.16 21.80
CA ARG A 672 -10.25 11.14 23.25
C ARG A 672 -10.44 12.57 23.75
N GLU A 673 -11.44 12.77 24.60
CA GLU A 673 -11.68 14.04 25.33
C GLU A 673 -10.50 14.42 26.24
#